data_AF-A0A1G9TQ78-F1
#
_entry.id   AF-A0A1G9TQ78-F1
#
_cell.length_a   1.000
_cell.length_b   1.000
_cell.length_c   1.000
_cell.angle_alpha   90.00
_cell.angle_beta   90.00
_cell.angle_gamma   90.00
#
_symmetry.space_group_name_H-M   'P 1'
#
loop_
_entity.id
_entity.type
_entity.pdbx_description
1 polymer ?
#
loop_
_entity_poly.entity_id
_entity_poly.type
_entity_poly.pdbx_seq_one_letter_code
_entity_poly.pdbx_strand_id
1 'polypeptide(L)'
;MNVKTIFFLLLCCVAGAPRSLLAQVKQVLYVNQSGVNSGRQGISVAGNDPVIRMLNADKNFQVTYVETPQDGSKLPALTDFDLIIAQESIASAATLFQSSGKLAVREVSVPIIYSKTSAFRDGRAVQDADAVAIGTQRLELTVPQANQAHDLFRGIDFSAGEQVRVTYELANNDGTEPGDKAIDIVNHLDISTSGTLLATVPEVTDPAQALVVNYLPAGTQLGEDPADVLQVDAVVLPFAYGALVREDGKNITDEGLTLWRNAAYLLTGLAVPPVKYYNPALAKKILYVNQTGVDPGDGGGATPGYDPVIRMLELDDYFEVTYVETPPDGSLIPDLAAFDLVIAQETIDPGADYLQPGGLLGVKNVSIPVIFNQIGAFTDGRAVTDVDAAVTPTQNFFITVPAAHQSHVLFNGIDFAGGEQLRITYELAADDGSDGGNKALDIVNHLDISTSGTLLATVPEVTDPAQALVVNYLPAGTQLGEDPADVLQVDAVNFSFSYGAMVRDKGKNISSEALTLWRNAVYLLTGLPVPTDLYRNPANYKQVLYINQFGVDPGNGGGSTPGNDPVIRMLNADENFQVTYVETPQDGSKLPDPQFFDLIIAQETLSSGAPLFQPGGSVGIRNIKTPIIYNKTNIFRDGRAVTDADAVAATTQHFYLTVPQVNQRHDLFRGIDFSAGEQVRMIAELAANDGSDGGDKALDIVNHLDISTSGTLLATVPEVTDPDQALVVNYLPAGTQLGADPADVLQVDAVVLPFAYGALVKGDGANVSSEALTIWRNAAYLLTRLPVPEELYINADYTPDITSVDPFESVDIRFSPNPTHDRVQLTVGGSNERTAIALYNLRGQQLWYHTLVTGPHRGVSVDMSRYSEGIYLLQVVRGRQRRSFKIVKQ
;
A
#
# COMPACT_ATOMS: atom_id res chain seq x y z
N MET A 1 45.16 -43.93 -5.84
CA MET A 1 43.85 -43.50 -6.40
C MET A 1 43.62 -42.07 -5.96
N ASN A 2 43.45 -41.16 -6.90
CA ASN A 2 43.71 -39.74 -6.72
C ASN A 2 42.40 -38.97 -6.51
N VAL A 3 42.32 -38.21 -5.42
CA VAL A 3 41.16 -37.41 -4.94
C VAL A 3 40.91 -36.16 -5.81
N LYS A 4 41.60 -36.02 -6.95
CA LYS A 4 41.54 -34.83 -7.83
C LYS A 4 40.49 -34.88 -8.94
N THR A 5 39.71 -35.96 -9.08
CA THR A 5 38.75 -36.09 -10.19
C THR A 5 37.29 -35.82 -9.80
N ILE A 6 36.95 -35.79 -8.51
CA ILE A 6 35.58 -35.50 -8.06
C ILE A 6 35.31 -33.99 -7.94
N PHE A 7 36.35 -33.17 -7.79
CA PHE A 7 36.19 -31.71 -7.66
C PHE A 7 35.99 -30.97 -9.00
N PHE A 8 36.20 -31.64 -10.14
CA PHE A 8 36.06 -31.01 -11.46
C PHE A 8 34.68 -31.21 -12.11
N LEU A 9 33.80 -32.01 -11.50
CA LEU A 9 32.44 -32.26 -12.01
C LEU A 9 31.34 -31.50 -11.26
N LEU A 10 31.66 -30.80 -10.16
CA LEU A 10 30.71 -29.91 -9.46
C LEU A 10 30.85 -28.43 -9.85
N LEU A 11 31.88 -28.05 -10.62
CA LEU A 11 32.18 -26.65 -10.94
C LEU A 11 31.60 -26.16 -12.28
N CYS A 12 30.86 -26.99 -13.02
CA CYS A 12 30.24 -26.61 -14.29
C CYS A 12 28.70 -26.48 -14.23
N CYS A 13 28.08 -26.52 -13.04
CA CYS A 13 26.62 -26.41 -12.90
C CYS A 13 26.12 -25.21 -12.08
N VAL A 14 26.96 -24.20 -11.78
CA VAL A 14 26.52 -22.97 -11.11
C VAL A 14 26.94 -21.72 -11.90
N ALA A 15 26.69 -21.73 -13.20
CA ALA A 15 26.64 -20.54 -14.02
C ALA A 15 25.18 -20.37 -14.46
N GLY A 16 24.40 -19.65 -13.66
CA GLY A 16 22.98 -19.40 -13.96
C GLY A 16 22.07 -19.10 -12.77
N ALA A 17 22.58 -18.55 -11.66
CA ALA A 17 21.69 -17.90 -10.71
C ALA A 17 21.31 -16.52 -11.28
N PRO A 18 20.01 -16.22 -11.51
CA PRO A 18 19.60 -14.94 -12.07
C PRO A 18 19.97 -13.82 -11.10
N ARG A 19 20.63 -12.77 -11.61
CA ARG A 19 20.68 -11.47 -10.93
C ARG A 19 19.23 -11.06 -10.65
N SER A 20 18.88 -10.82 -9.39
CA SER A 20 17.56 -10.27 -9.04
C SER A 20 17.43 -8.88 -9.67
N LEU A 21 16.63 -8.77 -10.73
CA LEU A 21 16.21 -7.50 -11.31
C LEU A 21 15.43 -6.73 -10.24
N LEU A 22 15.98 -5.63 -9.76
CA LEU A 22 15.27 -4.67 -8.92
C LEU A 22 14.29 -3.91 -9.81
N ALA A 23 13.02 -3.87 -9.42
CA ALA A 23 11.96 -3.27 -10.21
C ALA A 23 11.97 -1.73 -10.03
N GLN A 24 12.77 -1.04 -10.85
CA GLN A 24 12.66 0.41 -11.06
C GLN A 24 11.21 0.79 -11.40
N VAL A 25 10.67 1.85 -10.79
CA VAL A 25 9.35 2.40 -11.14
C VAL A 25 9.36 2.77 -12.61
N LYS A 26 8.45 2.15 -13.35
CA LYS A 26 8.41 2.21 -14.80
C LYS A 26 7.80 3.52 -15.24
N GLN A 27 8.56 4.27 -16.04
CA GLN A 27 8.11 5.53 -16.60
C GLN A 27 7.19 5.25 -17.78
N VAL A 28 5.93 5.67 -17.66
CA VAL A 28 4.91 5.46 -18.69
C VAL A 28 4.58 6.78 -19.36
N LEU A 29 4.79 6.88 -20.68
CA LEU A 29 4.31 8.00 -21.48
C LEU A 29 2.90 7.70 -21.98
N TYR A 30 1.91 8.43 -21.48
CA TYR A 30 0.52 8.30 -21.92
C TYR A 30 0.16 9.43 -22.89
N VAL A 31 -0.09 9.07 -24.14
CA VAL A 31 -0.24 10.04 -25.25
C VAL A 31 -1.67 10.14 -25.71
N ASN A 32 -2.24 11.35 -25.64
CA ASN A 32 -3.50 11.72 -26.26
C ASN A 32 -3.30 12.77 -27.37
N GLN A 33 -4.26 12.90 -28.28
CA GLN A 33 -4.28 14.03 -29.20
C GLN A 33 -4.66 15.33 -28.46
N SER A 34 -4.12 16.46 -28.88
CA SER A 34 -4.53 17.76 -28.35
C SER A 34 -6.01 18.06 -28.59
N GLY A 35 -6.68 18.58 -27.55
CA GLY A 35 -8.07 19.01 -27.61
C GLY A 35 -9.09 17.87 -27.46
N VAL A 36 -8.67 16.74 -26.91
CA VAL A 36 -9.57 15.63 -26.58
C VAL A 36 -10.42 16.04 -25.37
N ASN A 37 -11.75 15.89 -25.47
CA ASN A 37 -12.74 16.09 -24.39
C ASN A 37 -12.82 17.47 -23.72
N SER A 38 -12.42 18.58 -24.37
CA SER A 38 -12.50 19.91 -23.73
C SER A 38 -13.96 20.38 -23.54
N GLY A 39 -14.55 20.10 -22.38
CA GLY A 39 -15.72 20.83 -21.84
C GLY A 39 -17.07 20.12 -21.76
N ARG A 40 -17.13 18.78 -21.73
CA ARG A 40 -18.41 18.05 -21.58
C ARG A 40 -18.54 17.40 -20.20
N GLN A 41 -19.71 17.55 -19.57
CA GLN A 41 -20.00 16.92 -18.27
C GLN A 41 -20.22 15.41 -18.42
N GLY A 42 -19.82 14.64 -17.40
CA GLY A 42 -20.02 13.18 -17.35
C GLY A 42 -18.98 12.34 -18.11
N ILE A 43 -17.86 12.93 -18.54
CA ILE A 43 -16.76 12.22 -19.20
C ILE A 43 -15.47 12.48 -18.41
N SER A 44 -14.56 11.51 -18.38
CA SER A 44 -13.26 11.65 -17.71
C SER A 44 -12.50 12.87 -18.26
N VAL A 45 -11.91 13.65 -17.34
CA VAL A 45 -11.03 14.77 -17.73
C VAL A 45 -9.79 14.21 -18.41
N ALA A 46 -9.37 14.87 -19.49
CA ALA A 46 -8.15 14.50 -20.20
C ALA A 46 -6.94 14.53 -19.25
N GLY A 47 -6.20 13.42 -19.15
CA GLY A 47 -5.11 13.26 -18.19
C GLY A 47 -5.51 12.70 -16.82
N ASN A 48 -6.79 12.36 -16.62
CA ASN A 48 -7.28 11.69 -15.42
C ASN A 48 -8.32 10.61 -15.76
N ASP A 49 -8.10 9.87 -16.85
CA ASP A 49 -8.96 8.76 -17.27
C ASP A 49 -8.71 7.49 -16.39
N PRO A 50 -9.57 6.46 -16.43
CA PRO A 50 -9.44 5.33 -15.52
C PRO A 50 -8.15 4.52 -15.69
N VAL A 51 -7.51 4.50 -16.88
CA VAL A 51 -6.21 3.82 -17.07
C VAL A 51 -5.09 4.62 -16.42
N ILE A 52 -5.10 5.95 -16.56
CA ILE A 52 -4.15 6.82 -15.87
C ILE A 52 -4.33 6.69 -14.35
N ARG A 53 -5.56 6.71 -13.84
CA ARG A 53 -5.83 6.56 -12.40
C ARG A 53 -5.36 5.20 -11.88
N MET A 54 -5.62 4.13 -12.62
CA MET A 54 -5.14 2.78 -12.31
C MET A 54 -3.62 2.73 -12.25
N LEU A 55 -2.93 3.21 -13.29
CA LEU A 55 -1.47 3.17 -13.33
C LEU A 55 -0.82 4.09 -12.28
N ASN A 56 -1.42 5.25 -11.97
CA ASN A 56 -0.92 6.13 -10.91
C ASN A 56 -1.23 5.62 -9.50
N ALA A 57 -2.24 4.76 -9.33
CA ALA A 57 -2.51 4.09 -8.06
C ALA A 57 -1.55 2.91 -7.82
N ASP A 58 -1.01 2.34 -8.90
CA ASP A 58 -0.04 1.26 -8.84
C ASP A 58 1.39 1.81 -8.68
N LYS A 59 2.00 1.50 -7.54
CA LYS A 59 3.35 1.97 -7.18
C LYS A 59 4.45 1.61 -8.18
N ASN A 60 4.23 0.65 -9.08
CA ASN A 60 5.23 0.25 -10.05
C ASN A 60 5.29 1.16 -11.29
N PHE A 61 4.35 2.10 -11.45
CA PHE A 61 4.31 2.99 -12.60
C PHE A 61 4.29 4.46 -12.20
N GLN A 62 4.89 5.30 -13.04
CA GLN A 62 4.74 6.73 -13.00
C GLN A 62 4.25 7.22 -14.36
N VAL A 63 3.08 7.82 -14.42
CA VAL A 63 2.48 8.24 -15.69
C VAL A 63 2.80 9.69 -15.99
N THR A 64 3.46 9.93 -17.11
CA THR A 64 3.57 11.24 -17.74
C THR A 64 2.51 11.37 -18.82
N TYR A 65 1.52 12.22 -18.57
CA TYR A 65 0.47 12.51 -19.53
C TYR A 65 0.88 13.62 -20.50
N VAL A 66 0.71 13.39 -21.81
CA VAL A 66 0.99 14.39 -22.86
C VAL A 66 -0.14 14.46 -23.87
N GLU A 67 -0.61 15.67 -24.13
CA GLU A 67 -1.37 16.00 -25.33
C GLU A 67 -0.46 16.48 -26.46
N THR A 68 -0.59 15.87 -27.64
CA THR A 68 0.20 16.26 -28.82
C THR A 68 -0.67 16.54 -30.04
N PRO A 69 -0.27 17.49 -30.93
CA PRO A 69 -0.82 17.54 -32.28
C PRO A 69 -0.55 16.25 -33.05
N GLN A 70 -1.23 16.08 -34.18
CA GLN A 70 -1.14 14.89 -35.06
C GLN A 70 0.27 14.59 -35.59
N ASP A 71 1.20 15.52 -35.47
CA ASP A 71 2.60 15.37 -35.88
C ASP A 71 3.54 14.91 -34.77
N GLY A 72 3.06 14.74 -33.53
CA GLY A 72 3.91 14.32 -32.42
C GLY A 72 4.94 15.38 -32.00
N SER A 73 4.78 16.64 -32.43
CA SER A 73 5.74 17.73 -32.19
C SER A 73 5.92 18.07 -30.71
N LYS A 74 4.93 17.74 -29.86
CA LYS A 74 5.00 17.93 -28.40
C LYS A 74 5.47 16.69 -27.64
N LEU A 75 5.71 15.57 -28.32
CA LEU A 75 6.18 14.36 -27.64
C LEU A 75 7.60 14.56 -27.11
N PRO A 76 7.87 14.19 -25.84
CA PRO A 76 9.22 14.16 -25.28
C PRO A 76 10.09 13.11 -26.00
N ALA A 77 11.35 12.99 -25.58
CA ALA A 77 12.20 11.90 -26.03
C ALA A 77 11.62 10.58 -25.52
N LEU A 78 11.27 9.67 -26.43
CA LEU A 78 10.62 8.40 -26.09
C LEU A 78 11.53 7.50 -25.25
N THR A 79 12.85 7.61 -25.43
CA THR A 79 13.88 6.86 -24.70
C THR A 79 13.92 7.13 -23.20
N ASP A 80 13.22 8.17 -22.73
CA ASP A 80 13.13 8.50 -21.30
C ASP A 80 12.04 7.66 -20.59
N PHE A 81 11.34 6.78 -21.32
CA PHE A 81 10.23 5.99 -20.83
C PHE A 81 10.49 4.49 -21.00
N ASP A 82 9.89 3.70 -20.10
CA ASP A 82 9.90 2.23 -20.15
C ASP A 82 8.71 1.68 -20.96
N LEU A 83 7.63 2.47 -21.05
CA LEU A 83 6.40 2.10 -21.74
C LEU A 83 5.76 3.33 -22.39
N ILE A 84 5.22 3.14 -23.59
CA ILE A 84 4.37 4.13 -24.25
C ILE A 84 2.95 3.59 -24.34
N ILE A 85 1.96 4.42 -24.05
CA ILE A 85 0.55 4.12 -24.30
C ILE A 85 0.03 5.14 -25.33
N ALA A 86 -0.23 4.66 -26.54
CA ALA A 86 -0.80 5.44 -27.63
C ALA A 86 -2.31 5.24 -27.66
N GLN A 87 -3.05 6.25 -27.20
CA GLN A 87 -4.51 6.14 -27.05
C GLN A 87 -5.28 6.19 -28.37
N GLU A 88 -6.50 5.65 -28.33
CA GLU A 88 -7.41 5.61 -29.49
C GLU A 88 -7.85 7.02 -29.89
N SER A 89 -7.82 7.99 -28.97
CA SER A 89 -8.19 9.39 -29.23
C SER A 89 -7.36 10.06 -30.34
N ILE A 90 -6.19 9.51 -30.68
CA ILE A 90 -5.32 10.01 -31.75
C ILE A 90 -5.92 9.70 -33.12
N ALA A 91 -5.98 10.69 -34.00
CA ALA A 91 -6.45 10.49 -35.36
C ALA A 91 -5.65 9.38 -36.07
N SER A 92 -6.35 8.46 -36.73
CA SER A 92 -5.70 7.31 -37.35
C SER A 92 -4.77 7.69 -38.52
N ALA A 93 -5.01 8.83 -39.17
CA ALA A 93 -4.14 9.38 -40.22
C ALA A 93 -3.06 10.35 -39.67
N ALA A 94 -2.87 10.42 -38.35
CA ALA A 94 -1.87 11.28 -37.74
C ALA A 94 -0.46 10.93 -38.26
N THR A 95 0.32 11.95 -38.63
CA THR A 95 1.66 11.74 -39.19
C THR A 95 2.62 11.10 -38.18
N LEU A 96 2.32 11.17 -36.88
CA LEU A 96 3.05 10.45 -35.84
C LEU A 96 2.98 8.92 -35.97
N PHE A 97 1.97 8.38 -36.67
CA PHE A 97 1.87 6.95 -37.01
C PHE A 97 2.33 6.64 -38.42
N GLN A 98 2.66 7.60 -39.29
CA GLN A 98 3.13 7.27 -40.64
C GLN A 98 4.52 6.62 -40.60
N SER A 99 4.98 5.98 -41.68
CA SER A 99 6.30 5.29 -41.72
C SER A 99 7.52 6.03 -41.14
N SER A 100 7.54 7.38 -41.14
CA SER A 100 8.61 8.20 -40.52
C SER A 100 8.19 8.88 -39.21
N GLY A 101 7.02 8.55 -38.68
CA GLY A 101 6.44 9.11 -37.48
C GLY A 101 7.02 8.47 -36.22
N LYS A 102 7.02 9.22 -35.12
CA LYS A 102 7.65 8.77 -33.86
C LYS A 102 7.04 7.49 -33.26
N LEU A 103 5.77 7.19 -33.55
CA LEU A 103 5.08 5.99 -33.06
C LEU A 103 4.81 4.99 -34.19
N ALA A 104 5.51 5.11 -35.32
CA ALA A 104 5.48 4.12 -36.39
C ALA A 104 6.08 2.80 -35.94
N VAL A 105 5.62 1.69 -36.53
CA VAL A 105 6.08 0.33 -36.20
C VAL A 105 7.60 0.19 -36.27
N ARG A 106 8.21 0.78 -37.29
CA ARG A 106 9.66 0.69 -37.54
C ARG A 106 10.52 1.68 -36.74
N GLU A 107 9.90 2.72 -36.17
CA GLU A 107 10.62 3.83 -35.50
C GLU A 107 10.52 3.74 -33.96
N VAL A 108 9.48 3.09 -33.43
CA VAL A 108 9.30 2.98 -31.98
C VAL A 108 10.34 2.04 -31.38
N SER A 109 11.07 2.52 -30.38
CA SER A 109 12.19 1.82 -29.73
C SER A 109 11.97 1.50 -28.26
N VAL A 110 10.77 1.77 -27.76
CA VAL A 110 10.33 1.52 -26.38
C VAL A 110 9.04 0.70 -26.43
N PRO A 111 8.88 -0.33 -25.58
CA PRO A 111 7.65 -1.12 -25.54
C PRO A 111 6.40 -0.25 -25.54
N ILE A 112 5.38 -0.68 -26.27
CA ILE A 112 4.22 0.17 -26.57
C ILE A 112 2.90 -0.59 -26.53
N ILE A 113 1.89 0.03 -25.92
CA ILE A 113 0.49 -0.36 -26.05
C ILE A 113 -0.15 0.51 -27.12
N TYR A 114 -0.59 -0.12 -28.21
CA TYR A 114 -1.38 0.53 -29.24
C TYR A 114 -2.87 0.35 -28.96
N SER A 115 -3.53 1.43 -28.55
CA SER A 115 -4.99 1.45 -28.45
C SER A 115 -5.69 1.80 -29.77
N LYS A 116 -4.90 2.05 -30.83
CA LYS A 116 -5.37 2.56 -32.13
C LYS A 116 -5.11 1.55 -33.25
N THR A 117 -5.92 0.50 -33.32
CA THR A 117 -5.80 -0.54 -34.37
C THR A 117 -5.89 0.03 -35.79
N SER A 118 -6.73 1.04 -36.02
CA SER A 118 -6.89 1.67 -37.34
C SER A 118 -5.67 2.47 -37.83
N ALA A 119 -4.60 2.59 -37.03
CA ALA A 119 -3.31 3.11 -37.48
C ALA A 119 -2.54 2.12 -38.36
N PHE A 120 -2.81 0.81 -38.28
CA PHE A 120 -2.06 -0.25 -39.00
C PHE A 120 -2.61 -0.57 -40.42
N ARG A 121 -3.02 0.43 -41.20
CA ARG A 121 -3.53 0.19 -42.57
C ARG A 121 -3.26 1.35 -43.53
N ASP A 122 -3.54 1.17 -44.81
CA ASP A 122 -3.56 2.22 -45.83
C ASP A 122 -2.25 3.05 -45.94
N GLY A 123 -1.09 2.43 -45.68
CA GLY A 123 0.19 3.15 -45.71
C GLY A 123 0.39 4.13 -44.55
N ARG A 124 -0.33 3.94 -43.45
CA ARG A 124 -0.18 4.70 -42.19
C ARG A 124 0.99 4.12 -41.38
N ALA A 125 0.73 3.36 -40.32
CA ALA A 125 1.75 2.71 -39.51
C ALA A 125 2.45 1.56 -40.23
N VAL A 126 1.79 0.99 -41.24
CA VAL A 126 2.31 -0.08 -42.09
C VAL A 126 1.80 0.09 -43.51
N GLN A 127 2.55 -0.43 -44.49
CA GLN A 127 2.06 -0.58 -45.86
C GLN A 127 1.32 -1.91 -46.02
N ASP A 128 0.00 -1.85 -45.94
CA ASP A 128 -0.89 -2.95 -46.27
C ASP A 128 -2.17 -2.36 -46.86
N ALA A 129 -2.44 -2.66 -48.13
CA ALA A 129 -3.58 -2.12 -48.86
C ALA A 129 -4.85 -2.94 -48.67
N ASP A 130 -4.71 -4.19 -48.21
CA ASP A 130 -5.82 -5.12 -48.01
C ASP A 130 -6.37 -5.03 -46.57
N ALA A 131 -5.60 -4.49 -45.62
CA ALA A 131 -6.01 -4.30 -44.23
C ALA A 131 -7.26 -3.41 -44.06
N VAL A 132 -8.32 -3.95 -43.44
CA VAL A 132 -9.60 -3.25 -43.22
C VAL A 132 -9.88 -3.10 -41.72
N ALA A 133 -10.14 -1.86 -41.28
CA ALA A 133 -10.59 -1.60 -39.91
C ALA A 133 -12.12 -1.63 -39.79
N ILE A 134 -12.62 -2.30 -38.76
CA ILE A 134 -14.05 -2.47 -38.48
C ILE A 134 -14.30 -2.07 -37.02
N GLY A 135 -15.20 -1.12 -36.79
CA GLY A 135 -15.71 -0.85 -35.46
C GLY A 135 -16.85 -1.80 -35.13
N THR A 136 -16.83 -2.38 -33.93
CA THR A 136 -17.82 -3.37 -33.49
C THR A 136 -18.68 -2.81 -32.35
N GLN A 137 -19.91 -3.31 -32.30
CA GLN A 137 -20.84 -3.09 -31.18
C GLN A 137 -20.68 -4.14 -30.07
N ARG A 138 -19.59 -4.90 -30.09
CA ARG A 138 -19.32 -5.93 -29.09
C ARG A 138 -18.75 -5.29 -27.84
N LEU A 139 -19.31 -5.67 -26.70
CA LEU A 139 -18.84 -5.27 -25.37
C LEU A 139 -17.90 -6.32 -24.75
N GLU A 140 -17.77 -7.48 -25.41
CA GLU A 140 -17.09 -8.66 -24.91
C GLU A 140 -16.09 -9.19 -25.94
N LEU A 141 -14.98 -9.71 -25.45
CA LEU A 141 -13.99 -10.48 -26.17
C LEU A 141 -14.19 -11.96 -25.91
N THR A 142 -13.80 -12.82 -26.86
CA THR A 142 -13.66 -14.27 -26.64
C THR A 142 -12.19 -14.61 -26.49
N VAL A 143 -11.81 -15.20 -25.35
CA VAL A 143 -10.46 -15.66 -25.04
C VAL A 143 -10.44 -17.19 -25.11
N PRO A 144 -9.86 -17.76 -26.20
CA PRO A 144 -9.78 -19.21 -26.34
C PRO A 144 -9.09 -19.85 -25.13
N GLN A 145 -9.54 -21.03 -24.70
CA GLN A 145 -8.97 -21.75 -23.55
C GLN A 145 -7.44 -21.84 -23.55
N ALA A 146 -6.82 -22.02 -24.72
CA ALA A 146 -5.36 -22.11 -24.85
C ALA A 146 -4.62 -20.82 -24.43
N ASN A 147 -5.30 -19.68 -24.46
CA ASN A 147 -4.74 -18.36 -24.17
C ASN A 147 -5.10 -17.85 -22.76
N GLN A 148 -6.06 -18.46 -22.07
CA GLN A 148 -6.53 -17.98 -20.75
C GLN A 148 -5.44 -17.99 -19.66
N ALA A 149 -4.40 -18.81 -19.81
CA ALA A 149 -3.25 -18.83 -18.93
C ALA A 149 -2.16 -17.80 -19.28
N HIS A 150 -2.31 -17.04 -20.36
CA HIS A 150 -1.37 -16.00 -20.75
C HIS A 150 -1.39 -14.86 -19.73
N ASP A 151 -0.23 -14.29 -19.43
CA ASP A 151 -0.07 -13.25 -18.40
C ASP A 151 -0.99 -12.05 -18.59
N LEU A 152 -1.35 -11.72 -19.85
CA LEU A 152 -2.31 -10.67 -20.16
C LEU A 152 -3.70 -10.88 -19.50
N PHE A 153 -4.14 -12.13 -19.30
CA PHE A 153 -5.44 -12.45 -18.69
C PHE A 153 -5.34 -12.88 -17.22
N ARG A 154 -4.15 -12.78 -16.62
CA ARG A 154 -3.91 -13.20 -15.25
C ARG A 154 -4.78 -12.43 -14.26
N GLY A 155 -5.48 -13.15 -13.38
CA GLY A 155 -6.42 -12.60 -12.41
C GLY A 155 -7.87 -12.48 -12.91
N ILE A 156 -8.14 -12.75 -14.19
CA ILE A 156 -9.51 -12.86 -14.73
C ILE A 156 -10.01 -14.29 -14.53
N ASP A 157 -11.23 -14.44 -14.02
CA ASP A 157 -11.88 -15.74 -13.85
C ASP A 157 -12.65 -16.14 -15.11
N PHE A 158 -12.33 -17.32 -15.66
CA PHE A 158 -12.98 -17.92 -16.83
C PHE A 158 -13.90 -19.10 -16.47
N SER A 159 -14.21 -19.29 -15.18
CA SER A 159 -15.08 -20.38 -14.70
C SER A 159 -16.47 -20.35 -15.33
N ALA A 160 -16.97 -19.15 -15.67
CA ALA A 160 -18.28 -18.94 -16.29
C ALA A 160 -18.27 -19.01 -17.83
N GLY A 161 -17.10 -19.11 -18.48
CA GLY A 161 -16.97 -19.18 -19.94
C GLY A 161 -15.73 -18.47 -20.49
N GLU A 162 -15.59 -18.48 -21.82
CA GLU A 162 -14.46 -17.88 -22.54
C GLU A 162 -14.61 -16.36 -22.78
N GLN A 163 -15.71 -15.76 -22.35
CA GLN A 163 -16.01 -14.36 -22.65
C GLN A 163 -15.48 -13.42 -21.56
N VAL A 164 -14.87 -12.31 -21.99
CA VAL A 164 -14.42 -11.23 -21.12
C VAL A 164 -15.13 -9.96 -21.53
N ARG A 165 -15.95 -9.41 -20.65
CA ARG A 165 -16.56 -8.09 -20.88
C ARG A 165 -15.51 -7.01 -20.66
N VAL A 166 -15.46 -6.02 -21.55
CA VAL A 166 -14.51 -4.91 -21.49
C VAL A 166 -15.22 -3.64 -21.04
N THR A 167 -16.41 -3.37 -21.59
CA THR A 167 -17.23 -2.20 -21.24
C THR A 167 -18.69 -2.59 -20.95
N TYR A 168 -19.40 -1.76 -20.19
CA TYR A 168 -20.82 -1.99 -19.88
C TYR A 168 -21.74 -1.54 -21.01
N GLU A 169 -21.41 -0.45 -21.68
CA GLU A 169 -22.20 0.19 -22.73
C GLU A 169 -21.32 0.61 -23.93
N LEU A 170 -21.99 0.86 -25.06
CA LEU A 170 -21.40 1.48 -26.24
C LEU A 170 -21.25 2.99 -26.03
N ALA A 171 -20.28 3.60 -26.71
CA ALA A 171 -20.07 5.05 -26.65
C ALA A 171 -19.63 5.61 -28.00
N ASN A 172 -19.91 6.89 -28.22
CA ASN A 172 -19.28 7.63 -29.31
C ASN A 172 -17.79 7.81 -28.99
N ASN A 173 -16.96 8.17 -29.98
CA ASN A 173 -15.52 8.38 -29.80
C ASN A 173 -15.16 9.43 -28.72
N ASP A 174 -16.10 10.32 -28.38
CA ASP A 174 -15.95 11.35 -27.35
C ASP A 174 -16.53 10.95 -25.98
N GLY A 175 -17.07 9.74 -25.83
CA GLY A 175 -17.65 9.22 -24.60
C GLY A 175 -19.12 9.57 -24.34
N THR A 176 -19.79 10.24 -25.28
CA THR A 176 -21.22 10.57 -25.16
C THR A 176 -22.16 9.38 -25.42
N GLU A 177 -23.43 9.56 -25.03
CA GLU A 177 -24.61 8.65 -25.07
C GLU A 177 -24.71 7.71 -26.27
N PRO A 178 -25.38 6.55 -26.12
CA PRO A 178 -24.96 5.28 -26.68
C PRO A 178 -24.49 5.42 -28.12
N GLY A 179 -23.18 5.28 -28.30
CA GLY A 179 -22.60 5.26 -29.63
C GLY A 179 -22.77 3.90 -30.28
N ASP A 180 -22.11 3.72 -31.41
CA ASP A 180 -22.13 2.49 -32.19
C ASP A 180 -20.86 1.65 -32.05
N LYS A 181 -19.98 1.99 -31.09
CA LYS A 181 -18.65 1.40 -30.97
C LYS A 181 -18.20 1.12 -29.54
N ALA A 182 -17.46 0.03 -29.37
CA ALA A 182 -16.71 -0.29 -28.17
C ALA A 182 -15.33 -0.89 -28.48
N ILE A 183 -15.24 -1.75 -29.50
CA ILE A 183 -14.00 -2.42 -29.91
C ILE A 183 -13.75 -2.18 -31.40
N ASP A 184 -12.55 -1.71 -31.76
CA ASP A 184 -12.10 -1.49 -33.14
C ASP A 184 -11.08 -2.55 -33.56
N ILE A 185 -11.40 -3.36 -34.56
CA ILE A 185 -10.51 -4.43 -35.06
C ILE A 185 -9.90 -4.08 -36.42
N VAL A 186 -8.81 -4.74 -36.79
CA VAL A 186 -8.29 -4.79 -38.17
C VAL A 186 -8.26 -6.23 -38.63
N ASN A 187 -8.76 -6.50 -39.84
CA ASN A 187 -8.64 -7.78 -40.55
C ASN A 187 -7.74 -7.62 -41.79
N HIS A 188 -7.27 -8.74 -42.33
CA HIS A 188 -6.45 -8.81 -43.55
C HIS A 188 -5.13 -8.04 -43.45
N LEU A 189 -4.58 -7.91 -42.24
CA LEU A 189 -3.24 -7.39 -42.05
C LEU A 189 -2.24 -8.54 -42.10
N ASP A 190 -1.21 -8.44 -42.93
CA ASP A 190 -0.13 -9.42 -42.91
C ASP A 190 0.66 -9.36 -41.61
N ILE A 191 0.74 -10.49 -40.89
CA ILE A 191 1.50 -10.63 -39.65
C ILE A 191 2.46 -11.81 -39.79
N SER A 192 3.76 -11.52 -39.77
CA SER A 192 4.79 -12.55 -39.97
C SER A 192 4.91 -13.57 -38.83
N THR A 193 4.48 -13.21 -37.63
CA THR A 193 4.56 -14.05 -36.43
C THR A 193 3.21 -14.69 -36.13
N SER A 194 3.16 -16.02 -36.09
CA SER A 194 1.95 -16.78 -35.73
C SER A 194 1.66 -16.75 -34.23
N GLY A 195 0.38 -16.89 -33.85
CA GLY A 195 -0.02 -17.06 -32.45
C GLY A 195 -0.02 -15.77 -31.61
N THR A 196 0.05 -14.61 -32.27
CA THR A 196 0.04 -13.30 -31.60
C THR A 196 -1.36 -12.89 -31.14
N LEU A 197 -2.43 -13.40 -31.78
CA LEU A 197 -3.82 -13.12 -31.42
C LEU A 197 -4.21 -13.89 -30.15
N LEU A 198 -4.51 -13.13 -29.09
CA LEU A 198 -4.81 -13.67 -27.77
C LEU A 198 -6.31 -13.72 -27.48
N ALA A 199 -7.08 -12.75 -27.98
CA ALA A 199 -8.54 -12.74 -27.91
C ALA A 199 -9.15 -12.28 -29.23
N THR A 200 -10.39 -12.68 -29.49
CA THR A 200 -11.10 -12.42 -30.74
C THR A 200 -12.51 -11.85 -30.51
N VAL A 201 -13.14 -11.42 -31.59
CA VAL A 201 -14.57 -11.10 -31.69
C VAL A 201 -15.12 -11.78 -32.95
N PRO A 202 -16.45 -12.01 -33.05
CA PRO A 202 -17.04 -12.70 -34.21
C PRO A 202 -16.76 -12.04 -35.57
N GLU A 203 -16.44 -10.75 -35.58
CA GLU A 203 -16.12 -9.97 -36.77
C GLU A 203 -14.70 -10.23 -37.31
N VAL A 204 -13.87 -11.02 -36.60
CA VAL A 204 -12.58 -11.51 -37.11
C VAL A 204 -12.81 -12.62 -38.13
N THR A 205 -12.36 -12.38 -39.37
CA THR A 205 -12.56 -13.32 -40.49
C THR A 205 -11.35 -14.24 -40.72
N ASP A 206 -10.15 -13.77 -40.40
CA ASP A 206 -8.92 -14.55 -40.42
C ASP A 206 -8.10 -14.25 -39.15
N PRO A 207 -8.09 -15.16 -38.16
CA PRO A 207 -7.33 -14.99 -36.92
C PRO A 207 -5.82 -14.77 -37.11
N ALA A 208 -5.22 -15.26 -38.21
CA ALA A 208 -3.79 -15.10 -38.46
C ALA A 208 -3.45 -13.70 -39.01
N GLN A 209 -4.43 -12.98 -39.54
CA GLN A 209 -4.29 -11.66 -40.17
C GLN A 209 -5.16 -10.61 -39.47
N ALA A 210 -5.37 -10.75 -38.16
CA ALA A 210 -6.22 -9.86 -37.39
C ALA A 210 -5.51 -9.21 -36.20
N LEU A 211 -5.85 -7.93 -35.97
CA LEU A 211 -5.51 -7.20 -34.76
C LEU A 211 -6.77 -6.93 -33.95
N VAL A 212 -6.85 -7.58 -32.78
CA VAL A 212 -7.84 -7.36 -31.73
C VAL A 212 -7.06 -7.18 -30.44
N VAL A 213 -6.98 -8.20 -29.57
CA VAL A 213 -6.03 -8.24 -28.46
C VAL A 213 -4.87 -9.13 -28.87
N ASN A 214 -3.72 -8.51 -29.12
CA ASN A 214 -2.52 -9.21 -29.57
C ASN A 214 -1.34 -8.89 -28.65
N TYR A 215 -0.46 -9.87 -28.44
CA TYR A 215 0.91 -9.64 -28.00
C TYR A 215 1.83 -9.88 -29.20
N LEU A 216 2.59 -8.85 -29.56
CA LEU A 216 3.43 -8.80 -30.73
C LEU A 216 4.89 -8.72 -30.26
N PRO A 217 5.64 -9.83 -30.26
CA PRO A 217 7.04 -9.80 -29.83
C PRO A 217 7.90 -9.02 -30.82
N ALA A 218 9.00 -8.45 -30.34
CA ALA A 218 10.01 -7.80 -31.16
C ALA A 218 10.44 -8.70 -32.33
N GLY A 219 10.61 -8.10 -33.51
CA GLY A 219 10.88 -8.81 -34.76
C GLY A 219 9.64 -9.18 -35.56
N THR A 220 8.43 -8.94 -35.05
CA THR A 220 7.20 -9.14 -35.82
C THR A 220 7.07 -8.06 -36.90
N GLN A 221 7.09 -8.49 -38.17
CA GLN A 221 6.67 -7.68 -39.31
C GLN A 221 5.14 -7.56 -39.35
N LEU A 222 4.66 -6.34 -39.59
CA LEU A 222 3.26 -5.99 -39.79
C LEU A 222 3.09 -5.33 -41.17
N GLY A 223 2.18 -5.84 -42.00
CA GLY A 223 1.98 -5.40 -43.38
C GLY A 223 2.99 -5.97 -44.37
N GLU A 224 2.90 -5.51 -45.61
CA GLU A 224 3.65 -6.03 -46.76
C GLU A 224 5.09 -5.51 -46.85
N ASP A 225 5.37 -4.32 -46.30
CA ASP A 225 6.72 -3.73 -46.34
C ASP A 225 7.65 -4.45 -45.35
N PRO A 226 8.74 -5.10 -45.84
CA PRO A 226 9.68 -5.82 -44.97
C PRO A 226 10.43 -4.92 -43.98
N ALA A 227 10.32 -3.60 -44.08
CA ALA A 227 10.85 -2.65 -43.11
C ALA A 227 9.90 -2.35 -41.94
N ASP A 228 8.61 -2.69 -42.03
CA ASP A 228 7.63 -2.50 -40.95
C ASP A 228 7.74 -3.60 -39.89
N VAL A 229 8.91 -3.66 -39.25
CA VAL A 229 9.27 -4.65 -38.23
C VAL A 229 9.39 -3.97 -36.87
N LEU A 230 8.63 -4.48 -35.90
CA LEU A 230 8.71 -4.02 -34.51
C LEU A 230 10.12 -4.24 -33.95
N GLN A 231 10.71 -3.19 -33.38
CA GLN A 231 12.01 -3.28 -32.71
C GLN A 231 11.90 -3.70 -31.23
N VAL A 232 10.67 -3.69 -30.70
CA VAL A 232 10.33 -3.92 -29.31
C VAL A 232 9.01 -4.69 -29.22
N ASP A 233 8.73 -5.27 -28.06
CA ASP A 233 7.44 -5.89 -27.82
C ASP A 233 6.32 -4.84 -27.81
N ALA A 234 5.16 -5.23 -28.34
CA ALA A 234 3.97 -4.39 -28.33
C ALA A 234 2.73 -5.20 -27.92
N VAL A 235 1.78 -4.52 -27.31
CA VAL A 235 0.42 -5.05 -27.09
C VAL A 235 -0.57 -4.18 -27.85
N VAL A 236 -1.54 -4.81 -28.49
CA VAL A 236 -2.66 -4.11 -29.10
C VAL A 236 -3.88 -4.29 -28.21
N LEU A 237 -4.50 -3.19 -27.79
CA LEU A 237 -5.75 -3.18 -27.04
C LEU A 237 -6.80 -2.37 -27.82
N PRO A 238 -7.80 -3.01 -28.44
CA PRO A 238 -8.63 -2.39 -29.47
C PRO A 238 -9.75 -1.52 -28.89
N PHE A 239 -9.59 -0.98 -27.69
CA PHE A 239 -10.67 -0.37 -26.92
C PHE A 239 -10.89 1.07 -27.33
N ALA A 240 -12.13 1.40 -27.69
CA ALA A 240 -12.52 2.75 -28.09
C ALA A 240 -12.32 3.72 -26.92
N TYR A 241 -11.62 4.84 -27.16
CA TYR A 241 -11.31 5.79 -26.08
C TYR A 241 -12.57 6.36 -25.46
N GLY A 242 -13.57 6.70 -26.27
CA GLY A 242 -14.87 7.19 -25.80
C GLY A 242 -15.55 6.24 -24.82
N ALA A 243 -15.53 4.92 -25.10
CA ALA A 243 -16.12 3.93 -24.20
C ALA A 243 -15.36 3.84 -22.88
N LEU A 244 -14.04 4.04 -22.91
CA LEU A 244 -13.17 4.06 -21.73
C LEU A 244 -13.42 5.28 -20.82
N VAL A 245 -13.64 6.46 -21.40
CA VAL A 245 -13.80 7.71 -20.62
C VAL A 245 -15.24 8.03 -20.21
N ARG A 246 -16.22 7.33 -20.78
CA ARG A 246 -17.65 7.51 -20.50
C ARG A 246 -17.95 7.37 -19.00
N GLU A 247 -18.80 8.25 -18.51
CA GLU A 247 -19.22 8.32 -17.10
C GLU A 247 -18.04 8.41 -16.12
N ASP A 248 -17.03 9.20 -16.48
CA ASP A 248 -15.79 9.32 -15.73
C ASP A 248 -15.14 7.94 -15.45
N GLY A 249 -15.17 7.04 -16.44
CA GLY A 249 -14.55 5.72 -16.34
C GLY A 249 -15.40 4.66 -15.65
N LYS A 250 -16.68 4.92 -15.37
CA LYS A 250 -17.60 3.88 -14.89
C LYS A 250 -17.97 2.86 -15.98
N ASN A 251 -17.83 3.23 -17.25
CA ASN A 251 -18.21 2.35 -18.34
C ASN A 251 -17.18 1.23 -18.63
N ILE A 252 -15.94 1.32 -18.13
CA ILE A 252 -14.95 0.24 -18.24
C ILE A 252 -15.08 -0.74 -17.06
N THR A 253 -15.04 -2.03 -17.37
CA THR A 253 -15.12 -3.12 -16.39
C THR A 253 -13.80 -3.34 -15.66
N ASP A 254 -13.85 -4.08 -14.54
CA ASP A 254 -12.67 -4.59 -13.83
C ASP A 254 -11.76 -5.43 -14.75
N GLU A 255 -12.35 -6.31 -15.55
CA GLU A 255 -11.62 -7.15 -16.50
C GLU A 255 -10.95 -6.28 -17.58
N GLY A 256 -11.66 -5.28 -18.10
CA GLY A 256 -11.10 -4.31 -19.05
C GLY A 256 -9.88 -3.56 -18.51
N LEU A 257 -9.95 -3.05 -17.27
CA LEU A 257 -8.80 -2.41 -16.61
C LEU A 257 -7.69 -3.42 -16.26
N THR A 258 -8.06 -4.65 -15.89
CA THR A 258 -7.10 -5.73 -15.65
C THR A 258 -6.25 -6.01 -16.89
N LEU A 259 -6.83 -5.99 -18.09
CA LEU A 259 -6.09 -6.13 -19.35
C LEU A 259 -5.08 -5.00 -19.55
N TRP A 260 -5.47 -3.75 -19.28
CA TRP A 260 -4.56 -2.59 -19.34
C TRP A 260 -3.39 -2.73 -18.36
N ARG A 261 -3.69 -3.06 -17.09
CA ARG A 261 -2.68 -3.28 -16.06
C ARG A 261 -1.72 -4.39 -16.48
N ASN A 262 -2.24 -5.55 -16.85
CA ASN A 262 -1.44 -6.71 -17.20
C ASN A 262 -0.58 -6.46 -18.44
N ALA A 263 -1.07 -5.70 -19.42
CA ALA A 263 -0.26 -5.27 -20.57
C ALA A 263 0.91 -4.38 -20.14
N ALA A 264 0.69 -3.43 -19.23
CA ALA A 264 1.75 -2.57 -18.72
C ALA A 264 2.81 -3.36 -17.94
N TYR A 265 2.41 -4.29 -17.06
CA TYR A 265 3.33 -5.17 -16.34
C TYR A 265 4.13 -6.06 -17.31
N LEU A 266 3.44 -6.71 -18.26
CA LEU A 266 4.04 -7.59 -19.25
C LEU A 266 5.12 -6.86 -20.06
N LEU A 267 4.79 -5.70 -20.64
CA LEU A 267 5.70 -4.96 -21.51
C LEU A 267 6.86 -4.30 -20.77
N THR A 268 6.72 -4.07 -19.46
CA THR A 268 7.80 -3.50 -18.63
C THR A 268 8.62 -4.57 -17.90
N GLY A 269 8.31 -5.85 -18.13
CA GLY A 269 9.02 -7.00 -17.54
C GLY A 269 8.73 -7.21 -16.05
N LEU A 270 7.64 -6.64 -15.53
CA LEU A 270 7.20 -6.83 -14.15
C LEU A 270 6.36 -8.11 -14.01
N ALA A 271 6.38 -8.72 -12.82
CA ALA A 271 5.55 -9.89 -12.54
C ALA A 271 4.06 -9.49 -12.48
N VAL A 272 3.24 -10.06 -13.36
CA VAL A 272 1.81 -9.71 -13.43
C VAL A 272 1.07 -10.15 -12.15
N PRO A 273 0.27 -9.26 -11.50
CA PRO A 273 -0.48 -9.62 -10.30
C PRO A 273 -1.48 -10.76 -10.55
N PRO A 274 -1.62 -11.71 -9.59
CA PRO A 274 -2.56 -12.83 -9.74
C PRO A 274 -4.02 -12.46 -9.47
N VAL A 275 -4.30 -11.24 -9.04
CA VAL A 275 -5.65 -10.76 -8.66
C VAL A 275 -6.22 -9.83 -9.72
N LYS A 276 -7.53 -9.84 -9.92
CA LYS A 276 -8.23 -8.86 -10.77
C LYS A 276 -8.00 -7.44 -10.25
N TYR A 277 -7.86 -6.47 -11.15
CA TYR A 277 -7.87 -5.05 -10.76
C TYR A 277 -9.31 -4.56 -10.64
N TYR A 278 -9.65 -3.93 -9.51
CA TYR A 278 -10.98 -3.36 -9.28
C TYR A 278 -11.05 -1.92 -9.75
N ASN A 279 -12.09 -1.55 -10.49
CA ASN A 279 -12.34 -0.17 -10.89
C ASN A 279 -12.88 0.65 -9.71
N PRO A 280 -12.10 1.58 -9.11
CA PRO A 280 -12.57 2.34 -7.95
C PRO A 280 -13.76 3.26 -8.28
N ALA A 281 -13.98 3.58 -9.56
CA ALA A 281 -15.15 4.35 -9.99
C ALA A 281 -16.47 3.57 -9.80
N LEU A 282 -16.39 2.26 -9.56
CA LEU A 282 -17.51 1.36 -9.27
C LEU A 282 -17.66 1.05 -7.78
N ALA A 283 -16.84 1.65 -6.90
CA ALA A 283 -16.93 1.51 -5.45
C ALA A 283 -18.38 1.70 -4.98
N LYS A 284 -18.84 0.75 -4.17
CA LYS A 284 -20.21 0.70 -3.68
C LYS A 284 -20.38 1.69 -2.55
N LYS A 285 -21.39 2.53 -2.67
CA LYS A 285 -21.65 3.61 -1.72
C LYS A 285 -22.50 3.10 -0.58
N ILE A 286 -21.94 3.14 0.63
CA ILE A 286 -22.58 2.62 1.83
C ILE A 286 -22.97 3.80 2.71
N LEU A 287 -24.26 3.92 3.01
CA LEU A 287 -24.75 4.87 4.01
C LEU A 287 -24.80 4.16 5.37
N TYR A 288 -24.03 4.66 6.34
CA TYR A 288 -24.04 4.15 7.71
C TYR A 288 -24.74 5.15 8.63
N VAL A 289 -25.89 4.77 9.18
CA VAL A 289 -26.76 5.66 9.95
C VAL A 289 -26.72 5.30 11.43
N ASN A 290 -26.36 6.31 12.24
CA ASN A 290 -26.50 6.32 13.69
C ASN A 290 -27.49 7.43 14.11
N GLN A 291 -28.04 7.33 15.31
CA GLN A 291 -28.78 8.43 15.92
C GLN A 291 -27.82 9.41 16.62
N THR A 292 -28.13 10.71 16.57
CA THR A 292 -27.38 11.73 17.32
C THR A 292 -27.44 11.49 18.83
N GLY A 293 -26.34 11.73 19.52
CA GLY A 293 -26.28 11.70 20.99
C GLY A 293 -25.94 10.34 21.58
N VAL A 294 -25.58 9.37 20.73
CA VAL A 294 -24.87 8.17 21.13
C VAL A 294 -23.45 8.62 21.44
N ASP A 295 -23.02 8.56 22.69
CA ASP A 295 -21.64 8.89 23.08
C ASP A 295 -21.17 7.79 24.03
N PRO A 296 -20.09 7.04 23.71
CA PRO A 296 -19.54 6.03 24.62
C PRO A 296 -18.99 6.65 25.90
N GLY A 297 -18.85 7.99 25.96
CA GLY A 297 -18.27 8.71 27.08
C GLY A 297 -16.87 8.20 27.43
N ASP A 298 -16.52 8.24 28.71
CA ASP A 298 -15.29 7.65 29.24
C ASP A 298 -15.37 6.10 29.36
N GLY A 299 -16.44 5.48 28.85
CA GLY A 299 -16.82 4.09 29.09
C GLY A 299 -15.99 3.03 28.35
N GLY A 300 -15.10 3.43 27.44
CA GLY A 300 -14.20 2.51 26.72
C GLY A 300 -14.77 1.90 25.43
N GLY A 301 -16.00 2.25 25.04
CA GLY A 301 -16.55 1.96 23.73
C GLY A 301 -15.85 2.72 22.59
N ALA A 302 -15.98 2.23 21.35
CA ALA A 302 -15.57 2.99 20.17
C ALA A 302 -16.49 4.22 19.97
N THR A 303 -15.89 5.38 19.64
CA THR A 303 -16.65 6.60 19.30
C THR A 303 -17.57 6.33 18.10
N PRO A 304 -18.82 6.85 18.09
CA PRO A 304 -19.68 6.83 16.93
C PRO A 304 -18.94 7.37 15.71
N GLY A 305 -19.08 6.68 14.57
CA GLY A 305 -18.28 6.94 13.38
C GLY A 305 -16.93 6.19 13.34
N TYR A 306 -16.55 5.49 14.41
CA TYR A 306 -15.27 4.77 14.53
C TYR A 306 -15.44 3.33 15.06
N ASP A 307 -16.63 2.76 14.90
CA ASP A 307 -16.94 1.40 15.32
C ASP A 307 -16.26 0.34 14.42
N PRO A 308 -16.19 -0.94 14.85
CA PRO A 308 -15.43 -1.94 14.11
C PRO A 308 -16.02 -2.29 12.74
N VAL A 309 -17.31 -2.02 12.48
CA VAL A 309 -17.94 -2.25 11.17
C VAL A 309 -17.55 -1.13 10.21
N ILE A 310 -17.61 0.13 10.63
CA ILE A 310 -17.13 1.26 9.82
C ILE A 310 -15.66 1.07 9.46
N ARG A 311 -14.82 0.75 10.45
CA ARG A 311 -13.38 0.50 10.21
C ARG A 311 -13.14 -0.62 9.21
N MET A 312 -13.92 -1.70 9.29
CA MET A 312 -13.84 -2.80 8.34
C MET A 312 -14.16 -2.34 6.92
N LEU A 313 -15.19 -1.51 6.74
CA LEU A 313 -15.62 -1.03 5.44
C LEU A 313 -14.69 0.04 4.84
N GLU A 314 -14.15 0.94 5.65
CA GLU A 314 -13.22 1.98 5.17
C GLU A 314 -11.84 1.41 4.79
N LEU A 315 -11.48 0.24 5.30
CA LEU A 315 -10.25 -0.47 4.91
C LEU A 315 -10.43 -1.35 3.66
N ASP A 316 -11.63 -1.39 3.08
CA ASP A 316 -11.95 -2.23 1.93
C ASP A 316 -12.22 -1.35 0.70
N ASP A 317 -11.35 -1.47 -0.32
CA ASP A 317 -11.37 -0.66 -1.55
C ASP A 317 -12.65 -0.83 -2.39
N TYR A 318 -13.48 -1.84 -2.09
CA TYR A 318 -14.78 -2.02 -2.74
C TYR A 318 -15.84 -1.02 -2.28
N PHE A 319 -15.63 -0.34 -1.14
CA PHE A 319 -16.66 0.49 -0.50
C PHE A 319 -16.24 1.95 -0.33
N GLU A 320 -17.20 2.85 -0.50
CA GLU A 320 -17.11 4.25 -0.07
C GLU A 320 -18.14 4.45 1.05
N VAL A 321 -17.68 4.71 2.27
CA VAL A 321 -18.56 4.82 3.44
C VAL A 321 -18.93 6.28 3.70
N THR A 322 -20.22 6.55 3.82
CA THR A 322 -20.74 7.83 4.31
C THR A 322 -21.39 7.60 5.67
N TYR A 323 -20.76 8.12 6.71
CA TYR A 323 -21.26 8.11 8.07
C TYR A 323 -22.17 9.31 8.34
N VAL A 324 -23.35 9.07 8.91
CA VAL A 324 -24.30 10.12 9.32
C VAL A 324 -24.83 9.84 10.72
N GLU A 325 -24.80 10.87 11.56
CA GLU A 325 -25.63 10.95 12.75
C GLU A 325 -26.86 11.81 12.48
N THR A 326 -28.04 11.29 12.81
CA THR A 326 -29.30 11.99 12.55
C THR A 326 -30.19 12.07 13.80
N PRO A 327 -30.91 13.17 14.03
CA PRO A 327 -31.95 13.23 15.05
C PRO A 327 -33.09 12.23 14.76
N PRO A 328 -33.97 11.93 15.75
CA PRO A 328 -35.07 10.96 15.59
C PRO A 328 -36.04 11.23 14.43
N ASP A 329 -36.07 12.46 13.91
CA ASP A 329 -36.89 12.82 12.74
C ASP A 329 -36.26 12.44 11.38
N GLY A 330 -35.00 12.00 11.37
CA GLY A 330 -34.29 11.55 10.16
C GLY A 330 -33.85 12.67 9.22
N SER A 331 -33.96 13.93 9.65
CA SER A 331 -33.75 15.11 8.79
C SER A 331 -32.34 15.25 8.18
N LEU A 332 -31.34 14.55 8.71
CA LEU A 332 -29.98 14.52 8.18
C LEU A 332 -29.68 13.32 7.29
N ILE A 333 -30.61 12.37 7.16
CA ILE A 333 -30.43 11.23 6.25
C ILE A 333 -30.48 11.74 4.80
N PRO A 334 -29.41 11.54 4.01
CA PRO A 334 -29.39 11.92 2.61
C PRO A 334 -30.34 11.06 1.76
N ASP A 335 -30.56 11.46 0.52
CA ASP A 335 -31.36 10.66 -0.42
C ASP A 335 -30.72 9.27 -0.63
N LEU A 336 -31.48 8.21 -0.31
CA LEU A 336 -31.04 6.83 -0.44
C LEU A 336 -30.69 6.46 -1.88
N ALA A 337 -31.26 7.12 -2.89
CA ALA A 337 -30.94 6.85 -4.29
C ALA A 337 -29.47 7.13 -4.66
N ALA A 338 -28.72 7.83 -3.80
CA ALA A 338 -27.29 8.06 -3.98
C ALA A 338 -26.40 6.91 -3.47
N PHE A 339 -26.99 5.87 -2.85
CA PHE A 339 -26.29 4.78 -2.18
C PHE A 339 -26.69 3.41 -2.72
N ASP A 340 -25.78 2.44 -2.62
CA ASP A 340 -26.01 1.04 -2.99
C ASP A 340 -26.53 0.21 -1.81
N LEU A 341 -26.26 0.64 -0.58
CA LEU A 341 -26.65 -0.04 0.67
C LEU A 341 -26.82 0.98 1.80
N VAL A 342 -27.79 0.73 2.68
CA VAL A 342 -27.88 1.43 3.97
C VAL A 342 -27.72 0.46 5.15
N ILE A 343 -26.98 0.89 6.17
CA ILE A 343 -26.83 0.17 7.45
C ILE A 343 -27.52 1.00 8.53
N ALA A 344 -28.59 0.44 9.12
CA ALA A 344 -29.32 1.02 10.23
C ALA A 344 -28.86 0.35 11.54
N GLN A 345 -28.06 1.07 12.31
CA GLN A 345 -27.40 0.54 13.49
C GLN A 345 -28.33 0.50 14.73
N GLU A 346 -28.07 -0.40 15.69
CA GLU A 346 -28.84 -0.59 16.93
C GLU A 346 -28.92 0.67 17.80
N THR A 347 -28.00 1.62 17.59
CA THR A 347 -27.96 2.89 18.33
C THR A 347 -29.17 3.79 18.07
N ILE A 348 -29.90 3.53 16.99
CA ILE A 348 -31.10 4.28 16.62
C ILE A 348 -32.21 3.97 17.62
N ASP A 349 -32.93 4.99 18.11
CA ASP A 349 -34.14 4.76 18.90
C ASP A 349 -35.13 3.95 18.04
N PRO A 350 -35.59 2.77 18.50
CA PRO A 350 -36.50 1.96 17.71
C PRO A 350 -37.83 2.69 17.38
N GLY A 351 -38.18 3.74 18.14
CA GLY A 351 -39.31 4.62 17.90
C GLY A 351 -39.05 5.77 16.93
N ALA A 352 -37.84 5.94 16.39
CA ALA A 352 -37.50 7.05 15.50
C ALA A 352 -38.42 7.12 14.27
N ASP A 353 -38.81 8.33 13.86
CA ASP A 353 -39.81 8.57 12.80
C ASP A 353 -39.41 7.92 11.48
N TYR A 354 -38.12 7.88 11.17
CA TYR A 354 -37.59 7.28 9.96
C TYR A 354 -37.56 5.74 10.00
N LEU A 355 -37.75 5.10 11.17
CA LEU A 355 -37.95 3.65 11.32
C LEU A 355 -39.43 3.27 11.53
N GLN A 356 -40.37 4.21 11.59
CA GLN A 356 -41.81 3.92 11.63
C GLN A 356 -42.29 3.30 10.29
N PRO A 357 -43.52 2.74 10.16
CA PRO A 357 -43.91 2.08 8.92
C PRO A 357 -43.98 3.06 7.74
N GLY A 358 -44.23 4.34 8.05
CA GLY A 358 -44.22 5.46 7.09
C GLY A 358 -42.87 6.16 6.93
N GLY A 359 -41.85 5.77 7.70
CA GLY A 359 -40.51 6.36 7.70
C GLY A 359 -39.68 5.92 6.49
N LEU A 360 -38.56 6.62 6.25
CA LEU A 360 -37.65 6.38 5.12
C LEU A 360 -37.01 4.98 5.16
N LEU A 361 -36.68 4.48 6.35
CA LEU A 361 -36.11 3.16 6.60
C LEU A 361 -37.15 2.16 7.13
N GLY A 362 -38.45 2.50 7.07
CA GLY A 362 -39.53 1.57 7.37
C GLY A 362 -39.60 0.45 6.33
N VAL A 363 -40.06 -0.74 6.74
CA VAL A 363 -40.00 -1.98 5.92
C VAL A 363 -40.58 -1.82 4.51
N LYS A 364 -41.71 -1.12 4.37
CA LYS A 364 -42.38 -0.93 3.09
C LYS A 364 -41.84 0.23 2.23
N ASN A 365 -41.00 1.10 2.80
CA ASN A 365 -40.56 2.34 2.17
C ASN A 365 -39.07 2.35 1.80
N VAL A 366 -38.26 1.54 2.48
CA VAL A 366 -36.83 1.45 2.17
C VAL A 366 -36.65 0.97 0.72
N SER A 367 -35.90 1.75 -0.07
CA SER A 367 -35.84 1.63 -1.53
C SER A 367 -34.54 1.05 -2.07
N ILE A 368 -33.54 0.86 -1.20
CA ILE A 368 -32.26 0.23 -1.50
C ILE A 368 -32.01 -0.90 -0.50
N PRO A 369 -31.16 -1.90 -0.82
CA PRO A 369 -30.79 -2.95 0.13
C PRO A 369 -30.41 -2.38 1.50
N VAL A 370 -30.71 -3.13 2.56
CA VAL A 370 -30.54 -2.64 3.94
C VAL A 370 -30.04 -3.72 4.89
N ILE A 371 -29.11 -3.34 5.77
CA ILE A 371 -28.79 -4.12 6.97
C ILE A 371 -29.49 -3.47 8.17
N PHE A 372 -30.40 -4.20 8.80
CA PHE A 372 -30.98 -3.81 10.07
C PHE A 372 -30.22 -4.48 11.21
N ASN A 373 -29.62 -3.69 12.10
CA ASN A 373 -29.14 -4.20 13.39
C ASN A 373 -29.97 -3.65 14.56
N GLN A 374 -30.94 -2.76 14.29
CA GLN A 374 -31.92 -2.31 15.28
C GLN A 374 -33.16 -3.20 15.27
N ILE A 375 -33.09 -4.33 15.97
CA ILE A 375 -34.18 -5.32 16.04
C ILE A 375 -35.43 -4.80 16.78
N GLY A 376 -35.27 -3.83 17.69
CA GLY A 376 -36.40 -3.19 18.38
C GLY A 376 -37.30 -2.41 17.43
N ALA A 377 -36.84 -2.11 16.22
CA ALA A 377 -37.66 -1.51 15.19
C ALA A 377 -38.79 -2.45 14.74
N PHE A 378 -38.71 -3.77 14.91
CA PHE A 378 -39.73 -4.70 14.41
C PHE A 378 -40.86 -5.02 15.40
N THR A 379 -41.00 -4.25 16.49
CA THR A 379 -42.02 -4.50 17.53
C THR A 379 -42.96 -3.32 17.72
N ASP A 380 -44.07 -3.54 18.44
CA ASP A 380 -45.02 -2.51 18.85
C ASP A 380 -45.54 -1.62 17.71
N GLY A 381 -45.70 -2.14 16.50
CA GLY A 381 -46.21 -1.36 15.37
C GLY A 381 -45.21 -0.33 14.79
N ARG A 382 -43.90 -0.47 15.06
CA ARG A 382 -42.83 0.45 14.61
C ARG A 382 -42.45 0.23 13.14
N ALA A 383 -41.35 -0.40 12.78
CA ALA A 383 -40.98 -0.63 11.36
C ALA A 383 -41.96 -1.53 10.61
N VAL A 384 -42.73 -2.33 11.35
CA VAL A 384 -43.84 -3.18 10.92
C VAL A 384 -45.02 -2.93 11.82
N THR A 385 -46.24 -3.14 11.33
CA THR A 385 -47.49 -2.90 12.07
C THR A 385 -47.85 -4.00 13.06
N ASP A 386 -47.10 -5.10 13.09
CA ASP A 386 -47.26 -6.21 14.03
C ASP A 386 -46.99 -5.75 15.48
N VAL A 387 -47.90 -6.15 16.37
CA VAL A 387 -47.89 -5.82 17.80
C VAL A 387 -47.59 -7.02 18.70
N ASP A 388 -47.57 -8.23 18.15
CA ASP A 388 -47.33 -9.46 18.90
C ASP A 388 -45.82 -9.81 18.96
N ALA A 389 -45.02 -9.23 18.05
CA ALA A 389 -43.57 -9.34 18.06
C ALA A 389 -42.95 -8.83 19.38
N ALA A 390 -42.07 -9.63 19.97
CA ALA A 390 -41.47 -9.36 21.28
C ALA A 390 -39.94 -9.45 21.24
N VAL A 391 -39.27 -8.43 21.78
CA VAL A 391 -37.81 -8.43 21.96
C VAL A 391 -37.42 -9.23 23.20
N THR A 392 -36.47 -10.14 23.05
CA THR A 392 -35.86 -10.90 24.15
C THR A 392 -34.35 -10.64 24.20
N PRO A 393 -33.82 -9.97 25.25
CA PRO A 393 -32.39 -9.82 25.42
C PRO A 393 -31.74 -11.14 25.80
N THR A 394 -30.57 -11.42 25.23
CA THR A 394 -29.82 -12.65 25.47
C THR A 394 -28.40 -12.35 25.93
N GLN A 395 -27.85 -13.24 26.76
CA GLN A 395 -26.46 -13.19 27.23
C GLN A 395 -25.55 -14.12 26.41
N ASN A 396 -26.02 -14.61 25.26
CA ASN A 396 -25.27 -15.57 24.47
C ASN A 396 -24.18 -14.87 23.67
N PHE A 397 -22.95 -15.30 23.92
CA PHE A 397 -21.78 -14.91 23.12
C PHE A 397 -21.69 -15.66 21.79
N PHE A 398 -22.59 -16.62 21.54
CA PHE A 398 -22.55 -17.48 20.37
C PHE A 398 -23.93 -17.57 19.73
N ILE A 399 -23.93 -17.69 18.41
CA ILE A 399 -25.06 -18.18 17.64
C ILE A 399 -24.79 -19.61 17.20
N THR A 400 -25.85 -20.36 16.89
CA THR A 400 -25.77 -21.70 16.29
C THR A 400 -26.19 -21.60 14.83
N VAL A 401 -25.31 -22.04 13.92
CA VAL A 401 -25.56 -22.12 12.47
C VAL A 401 -25.82 -23.59 12.11
N PRO A 402 -27.08 -23.97 11.86
CA PRO A 402 -27.42 -25.34 11.50
C PRO A 402 -26.63 -25.80 10.27
N ALA A 403 -26.21 -27.06 10.23
CA ALA A 403 -25.45 -27.61 9.10
C ALA A 403 -26.06 -27.33 7.71
N ALA A 404 -27.38 -27.25 7.60
CA ALA A 404 -28.07 -26.94 6.34
C ALA A 404 -27.83 -25.50 5.83
N HIS A 405 -27.40 -24.58 6.70
CA HIS A 405 -27.17 -23.18 6.36
C HIS A 405 -25.69 -22.81 6.29
N GLN A 406 -24.77 -23.68 6.71
CA GLN A 406 -23.33 -23.39 6.73
C GLN A 406 -22.73 -23.14 5.34
N SER A 407 -23.37 -23.61 4.26
CA SER A 407 -22.98 -23.31 2.88
C SER A 407 -23.60 -22.03 2.32
N HIS A 408 -24.40 -21.31 3.10
CA HIS A 408 -24.95 -20.03 2.68
C HIS A 408 -23.82 -19.01 2.57
N VAL A 409 -23.86 -18.17 1.52
CA VAL A 409 -22.78 -17.23 1.19
C VAL A 409 -22.44 -16.25 2.32
N LEU A 410 -23.40 -15.95 3.20
CA LEU A 410 -23.18 -15.13 4.40
C LEU A 410 -22.10 -15.72 5.34
N PHE A 411 -21.89 -17.04 5.31
CA PHE A 411 -20.91 -17.73 6.15
C PHE A 411 -19.60 -18.09 5.42
N ASN A 412 -19.38 -17.62 4.19
CA ASN A 412 -18.13 -17.85 3.48
C ASN A 412 -16.92 -17.36 4.30
N GLY A 413 -15.86 -18.17 4.36
CA GLY A 413 -14.64 -17.88 5.13
C GLY A 413 -14.67 -18.30 6.59
N ILE A 414 -15.80 -18.79 7.11
CA ILE A 414 -15.89 -19.35 8.46
C ILE A 414 -15.71 -20.87 8.42
N ASP A 415 -14.88 -21.39 9.34
CA ASP A 415 -14.64 -22.82 9.50
C ASP A 415 -15.59 -23.44 10.53
N PHE A 416 -16.44 -24.38 10.08
CA PHE A 416 -17.36 -25.14 10.93
C PHE A 416 -16.85 -26.55 11.29
N ALA A 417 -15.59 -26.89 11.00
CA ALA A 417 -15.02 -28.19 11.37
C ALA A 417 -15.05 -28.44 12.90
N GLY A 418 -15.04 -27.36 13.69
CA GLY A 418 -15.13 -27.39 15.16
C GLY A 418 -16.55 -27.52 15.74
N GLY A 419 -17.59 -27.43 14.92
CA GLY A 419 -19.00 -27.48 15.34
C GLY A 419 -19.87 -26.38 14.74
N GLU A 420 -21.15 -26.33 15.14
CA GLU A 420 -22.15 -25.39 14.60
C GLU A 420 -22.16 -24.02 15.30
N GLN A 421 -21.34 -23.83 16.33
CA GLN A 421 -21.34 -22.59 17.11
C GLN A 421 -20.37 -21.57 16.53
N LEU A 422 -20.86 -20.34 16.39
CA LEU A 422 -20.09 -19.18 15.94
C LEU A 422 -20.10 -18.13 17.05
N ARG A 423 -18.91 -17.72 17.48
CA ARG A 423 -18.77 -16.68 18.51
C ARG A 423 -19.06 -15.31 17.91
N ILE A 424 -19.87 -14.49 18.58
CA ILE A 424 -20.19 -13.11 18.19
C ILE A 424 -19.39 -12.09 19.00
N THR A 425 -19.39 -12.22 20.33
CA THR A 425 -18.65 -11.36 21.24
C THR A 425 -17.89 -12.17 22.29
N TYR A 426 -16.99 -11.54 23.05
CA TYR A 426 -16.24 -12.19 24.13
C TYR A 426 -16.82 -11.90 25.53
N GLU A 427 -17.41 -10.73 25.71
CA GLU A 427 -17.93 -10.20 26.96
C GLU A 427 -19.27 -9.45 26.74
N LEU A 428 -20.03 -9.26 27.81
CA LEU A 428 -21.20 -8.37 27.83
C LEU A 428 -20.74 -6.92 28.00
N ALA A 429 -21.54 -5.98 27.51
CA ALA A 429 -21.28 -4.55 27.69
C ALA A 429 -22.59 -3.80 27.85
N ALA A 430 -22.54 -2.64 28.51
CA ALA A 430 -23.63 -1.67 28.47
C ALA A 430 -23.75 -1.08 27.05
N ASP A 431 -24.86 -0.41 26.74
CA ASP A 431 -25.15 0.10 25.38
C ASP A 431 -24.10 1.11 24.88
N ASP A 432 -23.36 1.75 25.78
CA ASP A 432 -22.24 2.67 25.51
C ASP A 432 -20.87 1.98 25.37
N GLY A 433 -20.83 0.65 25.52
CA GLY A 433 -19.61 -0.17 25.49
C GLY A 433 -18.91 -0.33 26.84
N SER A 434 -19.42 0.28 27.90
CA SER A 434 -18.83 0.19 29.24
C SER A 434 -19.14 -1.12 29.98
N ASP A 435 -18.45 -1.33 31.11
CA ASP A 435 -18.67 -2.47 31.98
C ASP A 435 -20.11 -2.47 32.56
N GLY A 436 -20.66 -3.67 32.79
CA GLY A 436 -21.89 -3.84 33.58
C GLY A 436 -23.20 -3.97 32.80
N GLY A 437 -23.14 -4.14 31.48
CA GLY A 437 -24.33 -4.52 30.71
C GLY A 437 -24.73 -5.99 30.84
N ASN A 438 -25.90 -6.30 30.29
CA ASN A 438 -26.61 -7.57 30.52
C ASN A 438 -27.05 -8.29 29.25
N LYS A 439 -26.66 -7.80 28.07
CA LYS A 439 -27.03 -8.37 26.77
C LYS A 439 -25.82 -8.39 25.81
N ALA A 440 -25.78 -9.43 24.97
CA ALA A 440 -24.87 -9.54 23.83
C ALA A 440 -25.65 -9.47 22.50
N LEU A 441 -26.85 -10.05 22.50
CA LEU A 441 -27.76 -10.05 21.37
C LEU A 441 -29.18 -9.74 21.86
N ASP A 442 -29.95 -9.03 21.06
CA ASP A 442 -31.39 -8.91 21.26
C ASP A 442 -32.12 -9.58 20.10
N ILE A 443 -33.01 -10.53 20.40
CA ILE A 443 -33.75 -11.26 19.36
C ILE A 443 -35.21 -10.84 19.33
N VAL A 444 -35.87 -11.00 18.18
CA VAL A 444 -37.33 -10.89 18.08
C VAL A 444 -37.92 -12.28 17.97
N ASN A 445 -38.96 -12.56 18.77
CA ASN A 445 -39.83 -13.72 18.65
C ASN A 445 -41.26 -13.26 18.29
N HIS A 446 -42.07 -14.16 17.73
CA HIS A 446 -43.48 -13.95 17.42
C HIS A 446 -43.74 -12.89 16.34
N LEU A 447 -42.75 -12.62 15.48
CA LEU A 447 -42.96 -11.79 14.29
C LEU A 447 -43.41 -12.68 13.13
N ASP A 448 -44.55 -12.40 12.51
CA ASP A 448 -44.96 -13.16 11.35
C ASP A 448 -44.05 -12.90 10.14
N ILE A 449 -43.49 -13.96 9.55
CA ILE A 449 -42.61 -13.88 8.38
C ILE A 449 -43.17 -14.78 7.28
N SER A 450 -43.57 -14.19 6.14
CA SER A 450 -44.20 -14.96 5.06
C SER A 450 -43.25 -15.91 4.33
N THR A 451 -41.94 -15.61 4.38
CA THR A 451 -40.91 -16.34 3.65
C THR A 451 -40.24 -17.36 4.56
N SER A 452 -40.33 -18.63 4.21
CA SER A 452 -39.67 -19.71 4.97
C SER A 452 -38.15 -19.72 4.77
N GLY A 453 -37.40 -20.11 5.80
CA GLY A 453 -35.95 -20.35 5.69
C GLY A 453 -35.10 -19.08 5.69
N THR A 454 -35.68 -17.94 6.09
CA THR A 454 -34.96 -16.67 6.23
C THR A 454 -34.00 -16.66 7.41
N LEU A 455 -34.31 -17.40 8.49
CA LEU A 455 -33.45 -17.55 9.65
C LEU A 455 -32.26 -18.46 9.32
N LEU A 456 -31.05 -17.90 9.36
CA LEU A 456 -29.81 -18.60 9.01
C LEU A 456 -29.02 -19.08 10.23
N ALA A 457 -29.17 -18.38 11.37
CA ALA A 457 -28.59 -18.77 12.64
C ALA A 457 -29.55 -18.49 13.78
N THR A 458 -29.39 -19.19 14.91
CA THR A 458 -30.32 -19.16 16.03
C THR A 458 -29.60 -19.08 17.38
N VAL A 459 -30.37 -18.85 18.44
CA VAL A 459 -29.94 -18.92 19.85
C VAL A 459 -30.99 -19.71 20.65
N PRO A 460 -30.66 -20.25 21.84
CA PRO A 460 -31.58 -21.07 22.63
C PRO A 460 -32.93 -20.41 22.99
N GLU A 461 -32.98 -19.08 23.03
CA GLU A 461 -34.16 -18.28 23.36
C GLU A 461 -35.14 -18.11 22.18
N VAL A 462 -34.77 -18.57 20.98
CA VAL A 462 -35.70 -18.63 19.85
C VAL A 462 -36.73 -19.73 20.11
N THR A 463 -38.00 -19.33 20.16
CA THR A 463 -39.11 -20.26 20.46
C THR A 463 -39.74 -20.87 19.21
N ASP A 464 -39.80 -20.09 18.12
CA ASP A 464 -40.22 -20.55 16.81
C ASP A 464 -39.28 -19.96 15.73
N PRO A 465 -38.43 -20.78 15.08
CA PRO A 465 -37.55 -20.34 14.01
C PRO A 465 -38.25 -19.66 12.82
N ALA A 466 -39.53 -19.94 12.58
CA ALA A 466 -40.29 -19.34 11.49
C ALA A 466 -40.80 -17.93 11.81
N GLN A 467 -40.78 -17.54 13.09
CA GLN A 467 -41.29 -16.25 13.58
C GLN A 467 -40.24 -15.48 14.37
N ALA A 468 -38.96 -15.62 13.99
CA ALA A 468 -37.85 -15.05 14.73
C ALA A 468 -36.83 -14.32 13.86
N LEU A 469 -36.26 -13.25 14.42
CA LEU A 469 -35.12 -12.53 13.87
C LEU A 469 -33.90 -12.71 14.80
N VAL A 470 -32.82 -13.24 14.23
CA VAL A 470 -31.50 -13.36 14.86
C VAL A 470 -30.43 -12.94 13.84
N VAL A 471 -30.05 -13.86 12.96
CA VAL A 471 -29.31 -13.60 11.73
C VAL A 471 -30.17 -14.11 10.59
N ASN A 472 -30.72 -13.19 9.81
CA ASN A 472 -31.65 -13.52 8.74
C ASN A 472 -31.19 -12.92 7.42
N TYR A 473 -31.41 -13.64 6.33
CA TYR A 473 -31.46 -13.06 5.00
C TYR A 473 -32.93 -12.99 4.57
N LEU A 474 -33.38 -11.79 4.23
CA LEU A 474 -34.77 -11.45 3.95
C LEU A 474 -34.85 -10.99 2.49
N PRO A 475 -35.17 -11.88 1.54
CA PRO A 475 -35.25 -11.50 0.13
C PRO A 475 -36.42 -10.54 -0.09
N ALA A 476 -36.32 -9.70 -1.13
CA ALA A 476 -37.38 -8.82 -1.56
C ALA A 476 -38.71 -9.58 -1.76
N GLY A 477 -39.82 -8.98 -1.32
CA GLY A 477 -41.14 -9.60 -1.28
C GLY A 477 -41.46 -10.31 0.04
N THR A 478 -40.53 -10.36 0.99
CA THR A 478 -40.81 -10.90 2.33
C THR A 478 -41.72 -9.95 3.11
N GLN A 479 -42.88 -10.46 3.53
CA GLN A 479 -43.75 -9.79 4.49
C GLN A 479 -43.18 -10.00 5.90
N LEU A 480 -43.11 -8.90 6.66
CA LEU A 480 -42.74 -8.87 8.06
C LEU A 480 -43.92 -8.28 8.86
N GLY A 481 -44.58 -9.11 9.64
CA GLY A 481 -45.76 -8.76 10.42
C GLY A 481 -47.08 -9.19 9.80
N GLU A 482 -48.18 -8.91 10.50
CA GLU A 482 -49.53 -9.35 10.11
C GLU A 482 -50.14 -8.58 8.94
N ASP A 483 -49.77 -7.30 8.73
CA ASP A 483 -50.30 -6.48 7.62
C ASP A 483 -49.68 -6.93 6.29
N PRO A 484 -50.49 -7.37 5.31
CA PRO A 484 -50.01 -7.73 3.98
C PRO A 484 -49.28 -6.62 3.21
N ALA A 485 -49.34 -5.37 3.68
CA ALA A 485 -48.61 -4.24 3.11
C ALA A 485 -47.20 -4.05 3.67
N ASP A 486 -46.85 -4.69 4.79
CA ASP A 486 -45.51 -4.59 5.39
C ASP A 486 -44.54 -5.57 4.72
N VAL A 487 -44.26 -5.27 3.46
CA VAL A 487 -43.46 -6.09 2.56
C VAL A 487 -42.19 -5.34 2.18
N LEU A 488 -41.04 -5.97 2.43
CA LEU A 488 -39.75 -5.49 1.96
C LEU A 488 -39.74 -5.43 0.44
N GLN A 489 -39.38 -4.27 -0.13
CA GLN A 489 -39.25 -4.11 -1.58
C GLN A 489 -37.84 -4.44 -2.09
N VAL A 490 -36.93 -4.74 -1.17
CA VAL A 490 -35.49 -4.92 -1.38
C VAL A 490 -35.00 -6.10 -0.56
N ASP A 491 -33.83 -6.62 -0.91
CA ASP A 491 -33.15 -7.60 -0.08
C ASP A 491 -32.63 -6.93 1.20
N ALA A 492 -32.74 -7.63 2.32
CA ALA A 492 -32.24 -7.18 3.59
C ALA A 492 -31.50 -8.29 4.34
N VAL A 493 -30.58 -7.87 5.21
CA VAL A 493 -30.01 -8.74 6.24
C VAL A 493 -30.38 -8.16 7.60
N ASN A 494 -30.84 -9.00 8.50
CA ASN A 494 -31.03 -8.62 9.90
C ASN A 494 -29.89 -9.20 10.73
N PHE A 495 -29.26 -8.34 11.54
CA PHE A 495 -28.43 -8.74 12.66
C PHE A 495 -29.09 -8.35 13.97
N SER A 496 -28.72 -9.06 15.02
CA SER A 496 -29.26 -8.94 16.38
C SER A 496 -28.18 -8.57 17.37
N PHE A 497 -27.12 -7.89 16.92
CA PHE A 497 -25.91 -7.72 17.70
C PHE A 497 -26.01 -6.45 18.52
N SER A 498 -25.81 -6.55 19.83
CA SER A 498 -25.80 -5.36 20.67
C SER A 498 -24.57 -4.50 20.35
N TYR A 499 -24.80 -3.27 19.90
CA TYR A 499 -23.84 -2.23 19.59
C TYR A 499 -22.87 -2.02 20.74
N GLY A 500 -23.36 -1.88 21.97
CA GLY A 500 -22.51 -1.75 23.16
C GLY A 500 -21.47 -2.87 23.24
N ALA A 501 -21.92 -4.11 23.09
CA ALA A 501 -21.03 -5.27 23.07
C ALA A 501 -20.10 -5.25 21.84
N MET A 502 -20.56 -4.80 20.68
CA MET A 502 -19.72 -4.66 19.48
C MET A 502 -18.60 -3.63 19.67
N VAL A 503 -18.89 -2.48 20.29
CA VAL A 503 -17.95 -1.35 20.38
C VAL A 503 -17.05 -1.39 21.60
N ARG A 504 -17.36 -2.23 22.60
CA ARG A 504 -16.55 -2.42 23.80
C ARG A 504 -15.07 -2.63 23.47
N ASP A 505 -14.22 -2.01 24.29
CA ASP A 505 -12.76 -2.02 24.15
C ASP A 505 -12.30 -1.60 22.74
N LYS A 506 -12.97 -0.59 22.18
CA LYS A 506 -12.75 -0.08 20.82
C LYS A 506 -12.90 -1.14 19.72
N GLY A 507 -13.84 -2.07 19.92
CA GLY A 507 -14.14 -3.14 18.97
C GLY A 507 -13.35 -4.43 19.18
N LYS A 508 -12.57 -4.58 20.27
CA LYS A 508 -11.91 -5.87 20.59
C LYS A 508 -12.90 -6.95 20.99
N ASN A 509 -14.05 -6.54 21.52
CA ASN A 509 -15.01 -7.47 22.05
C ASN A 509 -15.80 -8.22 20.96
N ILE A 510 -15.87 -7.73 19.72
CA ILE A 510 -16.47 -8.44 18.59
C ILE A 510 -15.47 -9.45 17.99
N SER A 511 -15.95 -10.63 17.61
CA SER A 511 -15.10 -11.68 17.02
C SER A 511 -14.77 -11.41 15.54
N SER A 512 -13.77 -12.13 15.01
CA SER A 512 -13.45 -12.14 13.57
C SER A 512 -14.58 -12.75 12.75
N GLU A 513 -15.22 -13.80 13.28
CA GLU A 513 -16.35 -14.48 12.65
C GLU A 513 -17.57 -13.54 12.55
N ALA A 514 -17.85 -12.74 13.59
CA ALA A 514 -18.92 -11.75 13.54
C ALA A 514 -18.66 -10.65 12.51
N LEU A 515 -17.45 -10.09 12.46
CA LEU A 515 -17.09 -9.11 11.43
C LEU A 515 -17.10 -9.74 10.03
N THR A 516 -16.78 -11.03 9.91
CA THR A 516 -16.93 -11.76 8.64
C THR A 516 -18.38 -11.80 8.18
N LEU A 517 -19.35 -11.99 9.09
CA LEU A 517 -20.78 -11.89 8.75
C LEU A 517 -21.14 -10.50 8.24
N TRP A 518 -20.68 -9.44 8.92
CA TRP A 518 -20.90 -8.05 8.49
C TRP A 518 -20.33 -7.80 7.10
N ARG A 519 -19.06 -8.15 6.85
CA ARG A 519 -18.43 -8.05 5.53
C ARG A 519 -19.27 -8.79 4.49
N ASN A 520 -19.58 -10.05 4.75
CA ASN A 520 -20.28 -10.89 3.78
C ASN A 520 -21.71 -10.39 3.49
N ALA A 521 -22.40 -9.80 4.47
CA ALA A 521 -23.70 -9.17 4.26
C ALA A 521 -23.60 -7.97 3.32
N VAL A 522 -22.58 -7.11 3.49
CA VAL A 522 -22.37 -5.95 2.64
C VAL A 522 -22.03 -6.37 1.21
N TYR A 523 -21.13 -7.35 1.04
CA TYR A 523 -20.83 -7.92 -0.30
C TYR A 523 -22.07 -8.54 -0.95
N LEU A 524 -22.84 -9.34 -0.19
CA LEU A 524 -24.07 -9.98 -0.67
C LEU A 524 -25.09 -8.95 -1.16
N LEU A 525 -25.41 -7.95 -0.33
CA LEU A 525 -26.46 -6.98 -0.62
C LEU A 525 -26.07 -5.97 -1.70
N THR A 526 -24.77 -5.74 -1.93
CA THR A 526 -24.26 -4.89 -3.01
C THR A 526 -24.00 -5.65 -4.32
N GLY A 527 -24.24 -6.97 -4.33
CA GLY A 527 -24.06 -7.84 -5.50
C GLY A 527 -22.60 -8.15 -5.84
N LEU A 528 -21.67 -7.91 -4.90
CA LEU A 528 -20.26 -8.27 -5.06
C LEU A 528 -20.02 -9.75 -4.74
N PRO A 529 -19.04 -10.41 -5.37
CA PRO A 529 -18.64 -11.77 -5.01
C PRO A 529 -18.16 -11.82 -3.55
N VAL A 530 -18.81 -12.63 -2.71
CA VAL A 530 -18.47 -12.72 -1.28
C VAL A 530 -17.11 -13.41 -1.07
N PRO A 531 -16.15 -12.79 -0.35
CA PRO A 531 -14.83 -13.39 -0.10
C PRO A 531 -14.91 -14.71 0.66
N THR A 532 -13.92 -15.59 0.44
CA THR A 532 -13.91 -16.97 0.97
C THR A 532 -12.94 -17.18 2.12
N ASP A 533 -12.29 -16.10 2.57
CA ASP A 533 -11.33 -16.03 3.66
C ASP A 533 -11.97 -15.38 4.90
N LEU A 534 -11.50 -15.76 6.09
CA LEU A 534 -11.94 -15.16 7.35
C LEU A 534 -11.45 -13.71 7.45
N TYR A 535 -12.36 -12.76 7.71
CA TYR A 535 -11.96 -11.40 8.06
C TYR A 535 -11.43 -11.36 9.49
N ARG A 536 -10.15 -11.01 9.67
CA ARG A 536 -9.54 -10.91 11.01
C ARG A 536 -9.89 -9.55 11.62
N ASN A 537 -10.48 -9.56 12.80
CA ASN A 537 -10.81 -8.31 13.50
C ASN A 537 -9.52 -7.49 13.75
N PRO A 538 -9.38 -6.29 13.15
CA PRO A 538 -8.20 -5.46 13.31
C PRO A 538 -8.00 -5.01 14.76
N ALA A 539 -9.05 -4.91 15.58
CA ALA A 539 -8.91 -4.51 16.98
C ALA A 539 -8.12 -5.53 17.83
N ASN A 540 -8.04 -6.80 17.43
CA ASN A 540 -7.28 -7.82 18.14
C ASN A 540 -5.76 -7.66 18.02
N TYR A 541 -5.33 -6.81 17.11
CA TYR A 541 -3.93 -6.49 16.85
C TYR A 541 -3.72 -5.01 17.11
N LYS A 542 -2.48 -4.62 17.38
CA LYS A 542 -2.08 -3.22 17.33
C LYS A 542 -2.01 -2.78 15.88
N GLN A 543 -2.90 -1.87 15.51
CA GLN A 543 -2.97 -1.34 14.16
C GLN A 543 -1.88 -0.30 13.97
N VAL A 544 -0.99 -0.51 12.99
CA VAL A 544 0.12 0.37 12.68
C VAL A 544 -0.13 1.02 11.32
N LEU A 545 -0.30 2.34 11.31
CA LEU A 545 -0.30 3.10 10.05
C LEU A 545 1.14 3.41 9.66
N TYR A 546 1.60 2.81 8.58
CA TYR A 546 2.95 3.01 8.06
C TYR A 546 2.89 3.91 6.84
N ILE A 547 3.44 5.12 6.97
CA ILE A 547 3.26 6.20 6.01
C ILE A 547 4.54 6.46 5.23
N ASN A 548 4.45 6.34 3.90
CA ASN A 548 5.45 6.79 2.96
C ASN A 548 4.93 7.95 2.08
N GLN A 549 5.85 8.71 1.49
CA GLN A 549 5.50 9.64 0.42
C GLN A 549 5.15 8.85 -0.86
N PHE A 550 4.22 9.36 -1.67
CA PHE A 550 4.08 8.87 -3.05
C PHE A 550 5.39 8.98 -3.84
N GLY A 551 5.66 7.95 -4.65
CA GLY A 551 6.81 7.92 -5.55
C GLY A 551 8.13 7.59 -4.88
N VAL A 552 8.08 6.97 -3.70
CA VAL A 552 9.26 6.34 -3.09
C VAL A 552 9.64 5.14 -3.95
N ASP A 553 10.80 5.17 -4.58
CA ASP A 553 11.32 4.09 -5.41
C ASP A 553 12.67 3.63 -4.83
N PRO A 554 12.90 2.33 -4.55
CA PRO A 554 14.24 1.79 -4.26
C PRO A 554 15.22 1.92 -5.44
N GLY A 555 14.74 2.37 -6.59
CA GLY A 555 15.52 2.54 -7.80
C GLY A 555 16.20 1.24 -8.23
N ASN A 556 17.35 1.37 -8.89
CA ASN A 556 18.19 0.23 -9.29
C ASN A 556 19.16 -0.22 -8.16
N GLY A 557 18.92 0.23 -6.92
CA GLY A 557 19.92 0.25 -5.85
C GLY A 557 20.04 -0.99 -4.97
N GLY A 558 19.11 -1.93 -5.06
CA GLY A 558 19.05 -3.06 -4.14
C GLY A 558 18.15 -2.79 -2.93
N GLY A 559 17.44 -1.66 -2.89
CA GLY A 559 16.52 -1.33 -1.81
C GLY A 559 15.28 -2.24 -1.79
N SER A 560 14.72 -2.49 -0.61
CA SER A 560 13.38 -3.08 -0.45
C SER A 560 12.31 -2.29 -1.20
N THR A 561 11.36 -2.99 -1.81
CA THR A 561 10.16 -2.38 -2.41
C THR A 561 9.34 -1.66 -1.35
N PRO A 562 8.77 -0.47 -1.65
CA PRO A 562 7.93 0.25 -0.69
C PRO A 562 6.75 -0.61 -0.25
N GLY A 563 6.42 -0.58 1.03
CA GLY A 563 5.42 -1.48 1.62
C GLY A 563 5.93 -2.89 1.98
N ASN A 564 7.21 -3.17 1.75
CA ASN A 564 7.84 -4.44 2.12
C ASN A 564 9.27 -4.26 2.68
N ASP A 565 9.54 -3.13 3.34
CA ASP A 565 10.83 -2.88 3.99
C ASP A 565 11.02 -3.75 5.26
N PRO A 566 12.25 -3.86 5.81
CA PRO A 566 12.50 -4.75 6.95
C PRO A 566 11.71 -4.39 8.22
N VAL A 567 11.27 -3.14 8.40
CA VAL A 567 10.43 -2.76 9.55
C VAL A 567 9.01 -3.29 9.38
N ILE A 568 8.43 -3.14 8.18
CA ILE A 568 7.11 -3.70 7.85
C ILE A 568 7.13 -5.23 7.99
N ARG A 569 8.13 -5.91 7.42
CA ARG A 569 8.26 -7.37 7.51
C ARG A 569 8.37 -7.84 8.96
N MET A 570 9.16 -7.13 9.77
CA MET A 570 9.30 -7.41 11.19
C MET A 570 7.96 -7.27 11.93
N LEU A 571 7.22 -6.18 11.72
CA LEU A 571 5.95 -5.95 12.39
C LEU A 571 4.86 -6.91 11.92
N ASN A 572 4.78 -7.22 10.63
CA ASN A 572 3.80 -8.19 10.11
C ASN A 572 4.11 -9.65 10.51
N ALA A 573 5.37 -9.97 10.83
CA ALA A 573 5.74 -11.27 11.36
C ALA A 573 5.40 -11.41 12.86
N ASP A 574 5.13 -10.31 13.55
CA ASP A 574 4.78 -10.28 14.97
C ASP A 574 3.26 -10.37 15.13
N GLU A 575 2.79 -11.37 15.87
CA GLU A 575 1.36 -11.64 16.06
C GLU A 575 0.61 -10.54 16.82
N ASN A 576 1.32 -9.57 17.41
CA ASN A 576 0.71 -8.45 18.12
C ASN A 576 0.39 -7.26 17.23
N PHE A 577 0.93 -7.18 16.00
CA PHE A 577 0.78 -6.02 15.13
C PHE A 577 0.15 -6.40 13.79
N GLN A 578 -0.51 -5.42 13.19
CA GLN A 578 -0.95 -5.47 11.80
C GLN A 578 -0.62 -4.12 11.16
N VAL A 579 0.10 -4.15 10.03
CA VAL A 579 0.56 -2.94 9.36
C VAL A 579 -0.35 -2.61 8.19
N THR A 580 -0.94 -1.41 8.22
CA THR A 580 -1.57 -0.77 7.05
C THR A 580 -0.55 0.17 6.42
N TYR A 581 -0.10 -0.20 5.23
CA TYR A 581 0.83 0.61 4.44
C TYR A 581 0.08 1.61 3.58
N VAL A 582 0.43 2.90 3.66
CA VAL A 582 -0.15 3.97 2.85
C VAL A 582 0.93 4.83 2.23
N GLU A 583 0.80 5.07 0.93
CA GLU A 583 1.51 6.16 0.25
C GLU A 583 0.58 7.36 0.11
N THR A 584 1.09 8.54 0.46
CA THR A 584 0.29 9.76 0.47
C THR A 584 0.96 10.90 -0.30
N PRO A 585 0.19 11.87 -0.85
CA PRO A 585 0.75 13.12 -1.34
C PRO A 585 1.26 13.96 -0.16
N GLN A 586 1.99 15.03 -0.44
CA GLN A 586 2.63 15.86 0.59
C GLN A 586 1.62 16.53 1.53
N ASP A 587 0.36 16.65 1.13
CA ASP A 587 -0.72 17.21 1.93
C ASP A 587 -1.37 16.21 2.90
N GLY A 588 -1.10 14.91 2.77
CA GLY A 588 -1.75 13.89 3.60
C GLY A 588 -3.17 13.52 3.18
N SER A 589 -3.66 13.98 2.02
CA SER A 589 -5.06 13.84 1.60
C SER A 589 -5.56 12.40 1.42
N LYS A 590 -4.66 11.41 1.35
CA LYS A 590 -4.99 9.99 1.27
C LYS A 590 -4.75 9.22 2.58
N LEU A 591 -4.39 9.91 3.65
CA LEU A 591 -4.24 9.24 4.94
C LEU A 591 -5.62 8.88 5.49
N PRO A 592 -5.87 7.60 5.84
CA PRO A 592 -7.00 7.25 6.67
C PRO A 592 -6.89 7.99 8.01
N ASP A 593 -8.01 8.17 8.72
CA ASP A 593 -7.96 8.91 9.99
C ASP A 593 -6.93 8.26 10.94
N PRO A 594 -5.91 9.01 11.38
CA PRO A 594 -4.89 8.53 12.33
C PRO A 594 -5.46 7.89 13.60
N GLN A 595 -6.69 8.19 13.99
CA GLN A 595 -7.37 7.65 15.17
C GLN A 595 -7.76 6.17 15.03
N PHE A 596 -7.78 5.61 13.82
CA PHE A 596 -8.02 4.17 13.60
C PHE A 596 -6.85 3.29 14.00
N PHE A 597 -5.70 3.88 14.29
CA PHE A 597 -4.45 3.18 14.54
C PHE A 597 -4.01 3.32 16.00
N ASP A 598 -3.31 2.30 16.50
CA ASP A 598 -2.65 2.34 17.81
C ASP A 598 -1.27 3.02 17.72
N LEU A 599 -0.68 3.01 16.53
CA LEU A 599 0.65 3.53 16.25
C LEU A 599 0.73 4.09 14.84
N ILE A 600 1.45 5.19 14.68
CA ILE A 600 1.82 5.73 13.38
C ILE A 600 3.33 5.65 13.21
N ILE A 601 3.78 5.25 12.03
CA ILE A 601 5.19 5.31 11.64
C ILE A 601 5.28 6.24 10.44
N ALA A 602 5.80 7.44 10.68
CA ALA A 602 6.08 8.41 9.63
C ALA A 602 7.52 8.23 9.14
N GLN A 603 7.67 7.69 7.93
CA GLN A 603 8.99 7.37 7.40
C GLN A 603 9.80 8.58 6.93
N GLU A 604 11.12 8.36 6.84
CA GLU A 604 12.07 9.36 6.34
C GLU A 604 11.75 9.80 4.91
N THR A 605 11.07 8.95 4.13
CA THR A 605 10.69 9.25 2.75
C THR A 605 9.81 10.48 2.58
N LEU A 606 9.04 10.84 3.62
CA LEU A 606 8.15 12.00 3.60
C LEU A 606 8.95 13.29 3.38
N SER A 607 8.45 14.17 2.51
CA SER A 607 9.15 15.42 2.26
C SER A 607 9.25 16.24 3.53
N SER A 608 10.45 16.72 3.84
CA SER A 608 10.70 17.42 5.11
C SER A 608 9.93 18.73 5.28
N GLY A 609 9.40 19.31 4.19
CA GLY A 609 8.51 20.47 4.20
C GLY A 609 7.04 20.14 3.92
N ALA A 610 6.67 18.86 3.93
CA ALA A 610 5.32 18.42 3.61
C ALA A 610 4.29 19.06 4.56
N PRO A 611 3.19 19.64 4.03
CA PRO A 611 2.11 20.20 4.85
C PRO A 611 1.57 19.26 5.93
N LEU A 612 1.61 17.94 5.70
CA LEU A 612 1.19 16.93 6.69
C LEU A 612 1.97 17.00 8.03
N PHE A 613 3.20 17.52 8.05
CA PHE A 613 3.99 17.73 9.27
C PHE A 613 3.84 19.13 9.88
N GLN A 614 3.34 20.11 9.13
CA GLN A 614 3.28 21.50 9.57
C GLN A 614 2.30 21.68 10.75
N PRO A 615 2.38 22.79 11.52
CA PRO A 615 1.34 23.15 12.47
C PRO A 615 -0.04 23.18 11.79
N GLY A 616 -0.91 22.23 12.12
CA GLY A 616 -2.20 22.05 11.45
C GLY A 616 -2.30 20.80 10.55
N GLY A 617 -1.18 20.18 10.19
CA GLY A 617 -1.12 18.93 9.43
C GLY A 617 -1.58 17.72 10.24
N SER A 618 -1.97 16.64 9.56
CA SER A 618 -2.55 15.43 10.17
C SER A 618 -1.60 14.65 11.07
N VAL A 619 -0.28 14.73 10.81
CA VAL A 619 0.77 14.11 11.64
C VAL A 619 1.74 15.13 12.22
N GLY A 620 1.34 16.40 12.23
CA GLY A 620 2.07 17.49 12.87
C GLY A 620 1.96 17.43 14.40
N ILE A 621 2.96 17.98 15.08
CA ILE A 621 3.14 17.88 16.55
C ILE A 621 1.89 18.36 17.32
N ARG A 622 1.22 19.41 16.82
CA ARG A 622 0.06 20.02 17.49
C ARG A 622 -1.22 19.21 17.40
N ASN A 623 -1.36 18.37 16.37
CA ASN A 623 -2.61 17.74 15.99
C ASN A 623 -2.62 16.23 16.17
N ILE A 624 -1.45 15.60 16.24
CA ILE A 624 -1.34 14.15 16.35
C ILE A 624 -1.88 13.67 17.70
N LYS A 625 -2.84 12.74 17.64
CA LYS A 625 -3.53 12.14 18.81
C LYS A 625 -3.22 10.66 19.02
N THR A 626 -2.46 10.08 18.10
CA THR A 626 -2.05 8.67 18.13
C THR A 626 -0.54 8.61 18.36
N PRO A 627 -0.02 7.74 19.24
CA PRO A 627 1.42 7.56 19.43
C PRO A 627 2.16 7.37 18.09
N ILE A 628 3.34 7.97 17.96
CA ILE A 628 4.00 8.09 16.66
C ILE A 628 5.52 7.84 16.73
N ILE A 629 6.05 7.13 15.74
CA ILE A 629 7.48 7.06 15.44
C ILE A 629 7.76 8.02 14.29
N TYR A 630 8.57 9.04 14.56
CA TYR A 630 9.12 9.91 13.53
C TYR A 630 10.48 9.40 13.11
N ASN A 631 10.55 8.72 11.97
CA ASN A 631 11.84 8.38 11.36
C ASN A 631 12.31 9.49 10.44
N LYS A 632 12.20 10.75 10.89
CA LYS A 632 12.62 11.92 10.12
C LYS A 632 12.92 13.09 11.02
N THR A 633 14.12 13.11 11.59
CA THR A 633 14.58 14.22 12.45
C THR A 633 14.51 15.59 11.76
N ASN A 634 14.74 15.62 10.44
CA ASN A 634 14.77 16.84 9.62
C ASN A 634 13.47 17.68 9.56
N ILE A 635 12.36 17.18 10.09
CA ILE A 635 11.09 17.93 10.17
C ILE A 635 11.06 18.93 11.34
N PHE A 636 11.89 18.74 12.38
CA PHE A 636 11.85 19.56 13.60
C PHE A 636 12.72 20.83 13.48
N ARG A 637 12.52 21.63 12.43
CA ARG A 637 13.26 22.90 12.20
C ARG A 637 12.55 23.82 11.19
N ASP A 638 13.07 25.02 10.99
CA ASP A 638 12.71 25.97 9.91
C ASP A 638 11.20 26.24 9.74
N GLY A 639 10.40 26.26 10.81
CA GLY A 639 8.95 26.46 10.67
C GLY A 639 8.23 25.28 10.00
N ARG A 640 8.86 24.10 9.96
CA ARG A 640 8.29 22.85 9.41
C ARG A 640 7.37 22.22 10.43
N ALA A 641 7.82 21.24 11.23
CA ALA A 641 6.99 20.64 12.27
C ALA A 641 6.90 21.47 13.54
N VAL A 642 7.92 22.29 13.81
CA VAL A 642 7.98 23.27 14.88
C VAL A 642 8.14 24.66 14.27
N THR A 643 7.60 25.66 14.95
CA THR A 643 7.49 27.05 14.51
C THR A 643 8.80 27.81 14.68
N ASP A 644 9.71 27.27 15.50
CA ASP A 644 11.02 27.82 15.79
C ASP A 644 12.11 27.36 14.80
N ALA A 645 13.12 28.21 14.56
CA ALA A 645 14.05 28.11 13.43
C ALA A 645 15.53 27.89 13.80
N ASP A 646 15.86 27.74 15.09
CA ASP A 646 17.27 27.66 15.53
C ASP A 646 17.89 26.26 15.36
N ALA A 647 17.06 25.23 15.14
CA ALA A 647 17.48 23.85 14.97
C ALA A 647 18.23 23.61 13.64
N VAL A 648 19.35 22.90 13.70
CA VAL A 648 20.22 22.62 12.55
C VAL A 648 20.30 21.12 12.31
N ALA A 649 20.00 20.71 11.07
CA ALA A 649 20.20 19.35 10.61
C ALA A 649 21.68 19.04 10.36
N ALA A 650 22.14 17.87 10.80
CA ALA A 650 23.44 17.33 10.44
C ALA A 650 23.29 15.89 9.93
N THR A 651 24.16 15.50 9.01
CA THR A 651 24.25 14.13 8.50
C THR A 651 25.40 13.43 9.20
N THR A 652 25.19 12.17 9.61
CA THR A 652 26.28 11.36 10.14
C THR A 652 26.68 10.25 9.17
N GLN A 653 27.99 10.03 9.11
CA GLN A 653 28.60 8.89 8.42
C GLN A 653 28.90 7.73 9.38
N HIS A 654 28.45 7.81 10.63
CA HIS A 654 28.66 6.77 11.63
C HIS A 654 27.64 5.64 11.50
N PHE A 655 28.14 4.41 11.58
CA PHE A 655 27.33 3.18 11.56
C PHE A 655 26.86 2.74 12.94
N TYR A 656 27.24 3.46 13.98
CA TYR A 656 27.02 3.07 15.36
C TYR A 656 26.40 4.22 16.16
N LEU A 657 25.53 3.86 17.08
CA LEU A 657 25.09 4.73 18.16
C LEU A 657 25.88 4.40 19.42
N THR A 658 26.10 5.42 20.25
CA THR A 658 26.59 5.22 21.63
C THR A 658 25.40 5.32 22.57
N VAL A 659 25.14 4.26 23.33
CA VAL A 659 24.09 4.20 24.35
C VAL A 659 24.76 4.32 25.72
N PRO A 660 24.65 5.47 26.39
CA PRO A 660 25.24 5.67 27.71
C PRO A 660 24.79 4.59 28.69
N GLN A 661 25.67 4.13 29.58
CA GLN A 661 25.37 3.07 30.55
C GLN A 661 24.05 3.28 31.33
N VAL A 662 23.71 4.53 31.65
CA VAL A 662 22.46 4.88 32.36
C VAL A 662 21.19 4.56 31.54
N ASN A 663 21.29 4.55 30.22
CA ASN A 663 20.16 4.34 29.30
C ASN A 663 20.07 2.91 28.79
N GLN A 664 21.09 2.07 28.96
CA GLN A 664 21.12 0.68 28.46
C GLN A 664 20.00 -0.22 29.04
N ARG A 665 19.38 0.20 30.14
CA ARG A 665 18.22 -0.50 30.75
C ARG A 665 16.86 0.04 30.28
N HIS A 666 16.84 1.08 29.46
CA HIS A 666 15.62 1.61 28.90
C HIS A 666 14.98 0.57 27.96
N ASP A 667 13.65 0.48 27.96
CA ASP A 667 12.93 -0.57 27.23
C ASP A 667 13.21 -0.55 25.72
N LEU A 668 13.50 0.62 25.13
CA LEU A 668 13.96 0.73 23.73
C LEU A 668 15.19 -0.14 23.40
N PHE A 669 16.08 -0.40 24.35
CA PHE A 669 17.28 -1.22 24.13
C PHE A 669 17.19 -2.64 24.74
N ARG A 670 16.00 -3.03 25.23
CA ARG A 670 15.80 -4.36 25.81
C ARG A 670 16.10 -5.45 24.77
N GLY A 671 16.86 -6.47 25.19
CA GLY A 671 17.34 -7.57 24.35
C GLY A 671 18.66 -7.31 23.63
N ILE A 672 19.24 -6.11 23.73
CA ILE A 672 20.57 -5.80 23.19
C ILE A 672 21.64 -6.07 24.25
N ASP A 673 22.70 -6.79 23.89
CA ASP A 673 23.84 -7.06 24.76
C ASP A 673 24.88 -5.94 24.71
N PHE A 674 25.10 -5.27 25.85
CA PHE A 674 26.11 -4.22 26.02
C PHE A 674 27.41 -4.70 26.70
N SER A 675 27.58 -6.02 26.87
CA SER A 675 28.76 -6.60 27.53
C SER A 675 30.10 -6.25 26.84
N ALA A 676 30.06 -6.02 25.52
CA ALA A 676 31.21 -5.68 24.70
C ALA A 676 31.50 -4.16 24.63
N GLY A 677 30.61 -3.31 25.15
CA GLY A 677 30.74 -1.85 25.15
C GLY A 677 29.42 -1.12 24.92
N GLU A 678 29.48 0.21 24.95
CA GLU A 678 28.30 1.10 24.82
C GLU A 678 27.84 1.31 23.37
N GLN A 679 28.51 0.70 22.39
CA GLN A 679 28.23 0.94 20.98
C GLN A 679 27.28 -0.11 20.40
N VAL A 680 26.24 0.36 19.74
CA VAL A 680 25.29 -0.47 18.99
C VAL A 680 25.48 -0.20 17.52
N ARG A 681 25.72 -1.24 16.73
CA ARG A 681 25.78 -1.10 15.27
C ARG A 681 24.36 -0.94 14.75
N MET A 682 24.13 0.06 13.92
CA MET A 682 22.84 0.33 13.30
C MET A 682 22.76 -0.25 11.89
N ILE A 683 23.80 0.01 11.09
CA ILE A 683 23.87 -0.43 9.69
C ILE A 683 25.23 -1.05 9.34
N ALA A 684 25.31 -1.77 8.24
CA ALA A 684 26.56 -2.36 7.74
C ALA A 684 27.41 -1.33 6.98
N GLU A 685 26.77 -0.49 6.16
CA GLU A 685 27.38 0.45 5.21
C GLU A 685 26.47 1.64 4.88
N LEU A 686 27.05 2.69 4.26
CA LEU A 686 26.31 3.86 3.79
C LEU A 686 25.50 3.52 2.54
N ALA A 687 24.38 4.19 2.35
CA ALA A 687 23.53 4.04 1.18
C ALA A 687 23.10 5.39 0.63
N ALA A 688 22.80 5.44 -0.67
CA ALA A 688 22.02 6.54 -1.23
C ALA A 688 20.56 6.42 -0.75
N ASN A 689 19.75 7.47 -0.95
CA ASN A 689 18.38 7.51 -0.43
C ASN A 689 17.46 6.40 -0.98
N ASP A 690 17.80 5.81 -2.13
CA ASP A 690 17.10 4.70 -2.77
C ASP A 690 17.64 3.32 -2.33
N GLY A 691 18.70 3.28 -1.52
CA GLY A 691 19.38 2.05 -1.10
C GLY A 691 20.55 1.62 -1.99
N SER A 692 20.82 2.36 -3.07
CA SER A 692 21.98 2.11 -3.94
C SER A 692 23.33 2.38 -3.26
N ASP A 693 24.39 1.83 -3.86
CA ASP A 693 25.78 2.13 -3.47
C ASP A 693 26.12 3.61 -3.71
N GLY A 694 27.04 4.16 -2.92
CA GLY A 694 27.64 5.47 -3.19
C GLY A 694 26.96 6.67 -2.54
N GLY A 695 25.99 6.45 -1.64
CA GLY A 695 25.49 7.53 -0.77
C GLY A 695 26.40 7.85 0.41
N ASP A 696 26.07 8.94 1.09
CA ASP A 696 26.85 9.53 2.18
C ASP A 696 26.12 9.53 3.53
N LYS A 697 24.94 8.90 3.61
CA LYS A 697 24.09 8.94 4.80
C LYS A 697 23.92 7.58 5.45
N ALA A 698 24.04 7.58 6.77
CA ALA A 698 23.65 6.47 7.65
C ALA A 698 22.43 6.87 8.48
N LEU A 699 22.60 7.97 9.22
CA LEU A 699 21.60 8.51 10.11
C LEU A 699 21.51 10.04 9.92
N ASP A 700 20.33 10.60 10.13
CA ASP A 700 20.05 12.04 10.11
C ASP A 700 19.77 12.52 11.53
N ILE A 701 20.45 13.60 11.96
CA ILE A 701 20.29 14.16 13.31
C ILE A 701 19.90 15.64 13.24
N VAL A 702 19.32 16.13 14.33
CA VAL A 702 19.09 17.56 14.55
C VAL A 702 19.78 17.99 15.85
N ASN A 703 20.44 19.14 15.82
CA ASN A 703 21.04 19.81 16.98
C ASN A 703 20.39 21.20 17.17
N HIS A 704 20.60 21.79 18.35
CA HIS A 704 20.11 23.14 18.70
C HIS A 704 18.59 23.29 18.67
N LEU A 705 17.85 22.19 18.86
CA LEU A 705 16.41 22.25 19.06
C LEU A 705 16.13 22.42 20.54
N ASP A 706 15.34 23.43 20.92
CA ASP A 706 14.89 23.55 22.30
C ASP A 706 13.89 22.43 22.65
N ILE A 707 14.19 21.64 23.68
CA ILE A 707 13.34 20.56 24.16
C ILE A 707 13.04 20.83 25.64
N SER A 708 11.76 21.00 26.01
CA SER A 708 11.41 21.36 27.39
C SER A 708 11.64 20.25 28.42
N THR A 709 11.78 19.01 27.95
CA THR A 709 11.96 17.81 28.78
C THR A 709 13.38 17.30 28.64
N SER A 710 14.14 17.31 29.74
CA SER A 710 15.50 16.79 29.78
C SER A 710 15.55 15.27 29.79
N GLY A 711 16.68 14.70 29.36
CA GLY A 711 16.89 13.25 29.37
C GLY A 711 16.08 12.46 28.34
N THR A 712 15.48 13.13 27.36
CA THR A 712 14.77 12.48 26.25
C THR A 712 15.72 11.77 25.28
N LEU A 713 16.98 12.22 25.18
CA LEU A 713 18.00 11.61 24.33
C LEU A 713 18.55 10.32 24.97
N LEU A 714 18.30 9.20 24.29
CA LEU A 714 18.62 7.86 24.80
C LEU A 714 19.91 7.29 24.22
N ALA A 715 20.24 7.64 22.96
CA ALA A 715 21.50 7.31 22.31
C ALA A 715 22.04 8.50 21.52
N THR A 716 23.35 8.55 21.34
CA THR A 716 24.05 9.70 20.75
C THR A 716 25.05 9.30 19.66
N VAL A 717 25.48 10.29 18.89
CA VAL A 717 26.58 10.21 17.92
C VAL A 717 27.60 11.33 18.20
N PRO A 718 28.86 11.22 17.74
CA PRO A 718 29.91 12.21 18.01
C PRO A 718 29.60 13.65 17.57
N GLU A 719 28.69 13.83 16.62
CA GLU A 719 28.25 15.13 16.11
C GLU A 719 27.27 15.87 17.04
N VAL A 720 26.74 15.18 18.07
CA VAL A 720 25.90 15.82 19.09
C VAL A 720 26.77 16.62 20.04
N THR A 721 26.49 17.91 20.16
CA THR A 721 27.24 18.85 21.01
C THR A 721 26.53 19.14 22.33
N ASP A 722 25.19 19.08 22.34
CA ASP A 722 24.34 19.24 23.53
C ASP A 722 23.25 18.15 23.54
N PRO A 723 23.26 17.23 24.51
CA PRO A 723 22.30 16.13 24.57
C PRO A 723 20.86 16.57 24.86
N ASP A 724 20.65 17.73 25.49
CA ASP A 724 19.30 18.24 25.80
C ASP A 724 18.71 19.07 24.64
N GLN A 725 19.51 19.32 23.60
CA GLN A 725 19.07 20.05 22.40
C GLN A 725 19.25 19.24 21.10
N ALA A 726 19.24 17.91 21.19
CA ALA A 726 19.47 17.04 20.05
C ALA A 726 18.40 15.96 19.86
N LEU A 727 18.13 15.65 18.59
CA LEU A 727 17.31 14.51 18.17
C LEU A 727 18.16 13.49 17.42
N VAL A 728 18.30 12.30 18.02
CA VAL A 728 18.96 11.13 17.44
C VAL A 728 18.06 9.91 17.64
N VAL A 729 18.17 9.25 18.81
CA VAL A 729 17.18 8.29 19.31
C VAL A 729 16.62 8.88 20.58
N ASN A 730 15.38 9.37 20.51
CA ASN A 730 14.71 10.03 21.63
C ASN A 730 13.40 9.33 21.95
N TYR A 731 13.08 9.27 23.24
CA TYR A 731 11.71 9.04 23.71
C TYR A 731 11.17 10.38 24.20
N LEU A 732 10.09 10.85 23.58
CA LEU A 732 9.44 12.12 23.85
C LEU A 732 8.08 11.85 24.50
N PRO A 733 7.95 11.98 25.83
CA PRO A 733 6.66 11.77 26.48
C PRO A 733 5.66 12.87 26.09
N ALA A 734 4.37 12.55 26.18
CA ALA A 734 3.29 13.54 26.03
C ALA A 734 3.53 14.76 26.93
N GLY A 735 3.30 15.96 26.40
CA GLY A 735 3.60 17.24 27.05
C GLY A 735 4.99 17.80 26.75
N THR A 736 5.84 17.08 26.01
CA THR A 736 7.13 17.61 25.56
C THR A 736 6.91 18.75 24.56
N GLN A 737 7.49 19.91 24.85
CA GLN A 737 7.55 21.05 23.93
C GLN A 737 8.81 20.93 23.07
N LEU A 738 8.66 21.17 21.77
CA LEU A 738 9.73 21.15 20.78
C LEU A 738 9.80 22.52 20.09
N GLY A 739 10.89 23.26 20.27
CA GLY A 739 11.06 24.64 19.84
C GLY A 739 10.50 25.67 20.84
N ALA A 740 10.72 26.96 20.55
CA ALA A 740 10.35 28.06 21.44
C ALA A 740 8.85 28.41 21.52
N ASP A 741 8.01 27.97 20.58
CA ASP A 741 6.56 28.24 20.63
C ASP A 741 5.88 27.33 21.67
N PRO A 742 5.21 27.88 22.70
CA PRO A 742 4.51 27.08 23.71
C PRO A 742 3.34 26.25 23.16
N ALA A 743 2.92 26.46 21.90
CA ALA A 743 1.94 25.63 21.22
C ALA A 743 2.54 24.39 20.54
N ASP A 744 3.86 24.31 20.36
CA ASP A 744 4.55 23.16 19.76
C ASP A 744 4.76 22.04 20.78
N VAL A 745 3.65 21.58 21.36
CA VAL A 745 3.59 20.58 22.42
C VAL A 745 2.97 19.30 21.91
N LEU A 746 3.70 18.21 22.04
CA LEU A 746 3.25 16.89 21.66
C LEU A 746 2.15 16.41 22.62
N GLN A 747 1.02 15.94 22.09
CA GLN A 747 -0.12 15.49 22.90
C GLN A 747 -0.08 13.98 23.24
N VAL A 748 0.90 13.26 22.69
CA VAL A 748 1.07 11.80 22.80
C VAL A 748 2.53 11.46 23.08
N ASP A 749 2.81 10.21 23.41
CA ASP A 749 4.19 9.73 23.43
C ASP A 749 4.70 9.54 21.99
N ALA A 750 5.94 9.92 21.73
CA ALA A 750 6.61 9.69 20.45
C ALA A 750 8.01 9.13 20.62
N VAL A 751 8.47 8.42 19.60
CA VAL A 751 9.87 8.03 19.45
C VAL A 751 10.41 8.70 18.19
N VAL A 752 11.58 9.32 18.30
CA VAL A 752 12.30 9.85 17.13
C VAL A 752 13.42 8.88 16.82
N LEU A 753 13.48 8.44 15.56
CA LEU A 753 14.56 7.60 15.05
C LEU A 753 15.26 8.33 13.89
N PRO A 754 16.59 8.12 13.72
CA PRO A 754 17.37 8.92 12.79
C PRO A 754 17.69 8.15 11.50
N PHE A 755 17.01 7.06 11.14
CA PHE A 755 17.47 6.20 10.04
C PHE A 755 17.20 6.85 8.68
N ALA A 756 18.26 7.03 7.90
CA ALA A 756 18.10 7.33 6.48
C ALA A 756 17.37 6.16 5.79
N TYR A 757 16.27 6.43 5.08
CA TYR A 757 15.45 5.36 4.49
C TYR A 757 16.25 4.46 3.56
N GLY A 758 17.10 5.04 2.71
CA GLY A 758 17.97 4.30 1.81
C GLY A 758 18.87 3.29 2.54
N ALA A 759 19.44 3.67 3.69
CA ALA A 759 20.26 2.77 4.48
C ALA A 759 19.42 1.64 5.11
N LEU A 760 18.17 1.95 5.49
CA LEU A 760 17.21 0.97 6.01
C LEU A 760 16.84 -0.08 4.95
N VAL A 761 16.59 0.33 3.71
CA VAL A 761 16.09 -0.57 2.67
C VAL A 761 17.18 -1.31 1.90
N LYS A 762 18.44 -0.85 1.96
CA LYS A 762 19.56 -1.40 1.18
C LYS A 762 19.72 -2.92 1.33
N GLY A 763 19.89 -3.59 0.19
CA GLY A 763 20.07 -5.03 0.10
C GLY A 763 18.84 -5.80 0.54
N ASP A 764 17.65 -5.25 0.27
CA ASP A 764 16.38 -5.70 0.84
C ASP A 764 16.41 -5.82 2.37
N GLY A 765 16.99 -4.83 3.06
CA GLY A 765 17.15 -4.83 4.51
C GLY A 765 18.39 -5.55 5.04
N ALA A 766 19.23 -6.12 4.17
CA ALA A 766 20.50 -6.75 4.56
C ALA A 766 21.51 -5.78 5.21
N ASN A 767 21.33 -4.48 5.00
CA ASN A 767 22.18 -3.46 5.61
C ASN A 767 21.82 -3.15 7.08
N VAL A 768 20.65 -3.54 7.58
CA VAL A 768 20.16 -3.16 8.91
C VAL A 768 20.48 -4.24 9.94
N SER A 769 21.13 -3.88 11.03
CA SER A 769 21.49 -4.86 12.06
C SER A 769 20.27 -5.41 12.82
N SER A 770 20.47 -6.52 13.51
CA SER A 770 19.47 -7.11 14.43
C SER A 770 19.17 -6.15 15.59
N GLU A 771 20.17 -5.46 16.10
CA GLU A 771 20.03 -4.45 17.16
C GLU A 771 19.23 -3.23 16.69
N ALA A 772 19.43 -2.79 15.44
CA ALA A 772 18.64 -1.69 14.88
C ALA A 772 17.16 -2.05 14.75
N LEU A 773 16.83 -3.22 14.17
CA LEU A 773 15.44 -3.67 14.10
C LEU A 773 14.86 -3.94 15.49
N THR A 774 15.67 -4.38 16.45
CA THR A 774 15.24 -4.51 17.86
C THR A 774 14.78 -3.16 18.43
N ILE A 775 15.49 -2.06 18.15
CA ILE A 775 15.06 -0.72 18.58
C ILE A 775 13.72 -0.32 17.93
N TRP A 776 13.54 -0.59 16.64
CA TRP A 776 12.27 -0.36 15.94
C TRP A 776 11.11 -1.17 16.56
N ARG A 777 11.31 -2.47 16.78
CA ARG A 777 10.33 -3.34 17.44
C ARG A 777 9.98 -2.79 18.82
N ASN A 778 11.00 -2.53 19.64
CA ASN A 778 10.80 -2.08 21.01
C ASN A 778 10.09 -0.72 21.06
N ALA A 779 10.32 0.18 20.09
CA ALA A 779 9.58 1.42 19.96
C ALA A 779 8.09 1.17 19.71
N ALA A 780 7.74 0.25 18.82
CA ALA A 780 6.36 -0.13 18.55
C ALA A 780 5.68 -0.73 19.79
N TYR A 781 6.34 -1.66 20.49
CA TYR A 781 5.84 -2.23 21.74
C TYR A 781 5.64 -1.17 22.83
N LEU A 782 6.64 -0.31 23.02
CA LEU A 782 6.61 0.75 24.03
C LEU A 782 5.44 1.72 23.79
N LEU A 783 5.31 2.24 22.56
CA LEU A 783 4.29 3.22 22.21
C LEU A 783 2.87 2.63 22.20
N THR A 784 2.74 1.32 21.93
CA THR A 784 1.45 0.62 21.99
C THR A 784 1.14 0.00 23.35
N ARG A 785 2.01 0.23 24.35
CA ARG A 785 1.91 -0.25 25.74
C ARG A 785 1.89 -1.77 25.88
N LEU A 786 2.56 -2.46 24.95
CA LEU A 786 2.80 -3.89 25.05
C LEU A 786 4.06 -4.17 25.88
N PRO A 787 4.16 -5.30 26.60
CA PRO A 787 5.38 -5.70 27.28
C PRO A 787 6.53 -5.90 26.27
N VAL A 788 7.61 -5.14 26.42
CA VAL A 788 8.73 -5.22 25.48
C VAL A 788 9.46 -6.56 25.60
N PRO A 789 9.66 -7.31 24.49
CA PRO A 789 10.33 -8.61 24.52
C PRO A 789 11.76 -8.52 25.06
N GLU A 790 12.18 -9.54 25.81
CA GLU A 790 13.51 -9.60 26.43
C GLU A 790 14.62 -10.03 25.48
N GLU A 791 14.27 -10.57 24.32
CA GLU A 791 15.20 -11.17 23.36
C GLU A 791 15.52 -10.23 22.20
N LEU A 792 16.72 -10.35 21.64
CA LEU A 792 17.14 -9.67 20.41
C LEU A 792 16.25 -10.11 19.23
N TYR A 793 15.74 -9.16 18.44
CA TYR A 793 15.12 -9.49 17.16
C TYR A 793 16.20 -9.84 16.14
N ILE A 794 16.13 -11.02 15.53
CA ILE A 794 17.12 -11.47 14.54
C ILE A 794 16.66 -11.04 13.14
N ASN A 795 17.41 -10.12 12.53
CA ASN A 795 17.25 -9.82 11.12
C ASN A 795 17.90 -10.95 10.29
N ALA A 796 17.09 -11.84 9.72
CA ALA A 796 17.56 -12.96 8.91
C ALA A 796 18.26 -12.51 7.61
N ASP A 797 17.86 -11.34 7.10
CA ASP A 797 18.43 -10.77 5.87
C ASP A 797 19.78 -10.08 6.15
N TYR A 798 20.10 -9.82 7.42
CA TYR A 798 21.34 -9.16 7.80
C TYR A 798 22.55 -10.03 7.46
N THR A 799 23.19 -9.71 6.34
CA THR A 799 24.49 -10.25 5.99
C THR A 799 25.56 -9.27 6.47
N PRO A 800 26.18 -9.46 7.65
CA PRO A 800 27.50 -8.87 7.84
C PRO A 800 28.35 -9.47 6.72
N ASP A 801 28.92 -8.64 5.85
CA ASP A 801 29.77 -9.09 4.75
C ASP A 801 30.96 -9.90 5.30
N ILE A 802 30.73 -11.20 5.52
CA ILE A 802 31.67 -12.22 5.99
C ILE A 802 32.44 -12.78 4.78
N THR A 803 32.10 -12.36 3.55
CA THR A 803 32.85 -12.69 2.35
C THR A 803 33.97 -11.71 2.01
N SER A 804 34.21 -10.67 2.82
CA SER A 804 35.45 -9.90 2.68
C SER A 804 36.65 -10.77 3.02
N VAL A 805 37.25 -11.35 1.96
CA VAL A 805 38.69 -11.64 1.87
C VAL A 805 39.41 -10.55 2.67
N ASP A 806 40.38 -10.91 3.54
CA ASP A 806 41.12 -9.92 4.32
C ASP A 806 41.47 -8.74 3.38
N PRO A 807 40.95 -7.51 3.61
CA PRO A 807 41.13 -6.39 2.69
C PRO A 807 42.60 -5.97 2.58
N PHE A 808 43.51 -6.64 3.31
CA PHE A 808 44.95 -6.53 3.19
C PHE A 808 45.65 -7.78 2.62
N GLU A 809 44.95 -8.86 2.26
CA GLU A 809 45.54 -10.12 1.76
C GLU A 809 46.26 -9.93 0.41
N SER A 810 45.85 -8.91 -0.35
CA SER A 810 46.41 -8.54 -1.66
C SER A 810 46.99 -7.11 -1.74
N VAL A 811 47.14 -6.43 -0.59
CA VAL A 811 47.52 -5.00 -0.54
C VAL A 811 48.98 -4.80 -0.15
N ASP A 812 49.73 -4.16 -1.04
CA ASP A 812 51.09 -3.69 -0.79
C ASP A 812 51.07 -2.31 -0.12
N ILE A 813 51.42 -2.24 1.17
CA ILE A 813 51.58 -0.99 1.92
C ILE A 813 53.06 -0.72 2.11
N ARG A 814 53.55 0.36 1.51
CA ARG A 814 54.96 0.77 1.60
C ARG A 814 55.06 2.17 2.16
N PHE A 815 56.00 2.41 3.05
CA PHE A 815 56.31 3.74 3.54
C PHE A 815 57.81 3.99 3.56
N SER A 816 58.24 5.13 3.02
CA SER A 816 59.65 5.48 2.90
C SER A 816 59.85 7.00 2.80
N PRO A 817 60.95 7.56 3.35
CA PRO A 817 61.94 6.90 4.20
C PRO A 817 61.38 6.65 5.62
N ASN A 818 61.86 5.59 6.28
CA ASN A 818 61.65 5.35 7.71
C ASN A 818 62.91 4.65 8.28
N PRO A 819 63.74 5.32 9.11
CA PRO A 819 63.48 6.60 9.78
C PRO A 819 63.38 7.82 8.84
N THR A 820 62.74 8.90 9.30
CA THR A 820 62.56 10.16 8.54
C THR A 820 62.95 11.39 9.35
N HIS A 821 63.42 12.44 8.69
CA HIS A 821 63.56 13.77 9.27
C HIS A 821 62.34 14.66 8.94
N ASP A 822 61.73 14.54 7.76
CA ASP A 822 60.81 15.58 7.30
C ASP A 822 59.47 15.00 6.89
N ARG A 823 59.47 14.04 5.96
CA ARG A 823 58.26 13.50 5.34
C ARG A 823 58.35 11.99 5.20
N VAL A 824 57.20 11.33 5.24
CA VAL A 824 57.06 9.91 4.88
C VAL A 824 56.12 9.82 3.69
N GLN A 825 56.57 9.17 2.62
CA GLN A 825 55.68 8.81 1.52
C GLN A 825 55.06 7.45 1.81
N LEU A 826 53.74 7.39 1.90
CA LEU A 826 52.97 6.17 2.06
C LEU A 826 52.32 5.81 0.72
N THR A 827 52.58 4.61 0.22
CA THR A 827 51.89 4.03 -0.91
C THR A 827 50.99 2.92 -0.42
N VAL A 828 49.71 2.97 -0.79
CA VAL A 828 48.72 1.96 -0.44
C VAL A 828 48.14 1.38 -1.74
N GLY A 829 48.42 0.11 -2.04
CA GLY A 829 47.86 -0.61 -3.20
C GLY A 829 46.40 -1.04 -2.99
N GLY A 830 45.72 -1.55 -4.02
CA GLY A 830 44.32 -2.03 -3.94
C GLY A 830 43.46 -1.60 -5.13
N SER A 831 42.20 -2.03 -5.18
CA SER A 831 41.24 -1.66 -6.23
C SER A 831 40.04 -0.91 -5.65
N ASN A 832 40.04 0.42 -5.75
CA ASN A 832 38.89 1.30 -5.53
C ASN A 832 38.26 1.25 -4.13
N GLU A 833 39.01 0.84 -3.10
CA GLU A 833 38.53 0.80 -1.72
C GLU A 833 38.87 2.09 -0.97
N ARG A 834 37.90 2.63 -0.22
CA ARG A 834 38.10 3.78 0.66
C ARG A 834 38.94 3.37 1.86
N THR A 835 40.07 4.04 2.06
CA THR A 835 41.06 3.76 3.12
C THR A 835 41.26 5.00 3.97
N ALA A 836 41.13 4.85 5.28
CA ALA A 836 41.49 5.88 6.25
C ALA A 836 42.90 5.64 6.77
N ILE A 837 43.67 6.71 6.90
CA ILE A 837 45.05 6.69 7.40
C ILE A 837 45.17 7.72 8.50
N ALA A 838 45.73 7.33 9.64
CA ALA A 838 45.88 8.20 10.80
C ALA A 838 47.27 8.01 11.44
N LEU A 839 47.85 9.10 11.95
CA LEU A 839 49.11 9.07 12.71
C LEU A 839 48.82 9.36 14.18
N TYR A 840 49.36 8.54 15.08
CA TYR A 840 49.21 8.68 16.52
C TYR A 840 50.56 8.78 17.22
N ASN A 841 50.61 9.47 18.36
CA ASN A 841 51.72 9.32 19.31
C ASN A 841 51.52 8.07 20.20
N LEU A 842 52.52 7.74 21.02
CA LEU A 842 52.47 6.58 21.92
C LEU A 842 51.43 6.70 23.07
N ARG A 843 50.81 7.87 23.25
CA ARG A 843 49.70 8.08 24.20
C ARG A 843 48.33 7.86 23.56
N GLY A 844 48.27 7.49 22.27
CA GLY A 844 47.02 7.28 21.54
C GLY A 844 46.38 8.57 21.00
N GLN A 845 47.05 9.72 21.09
CA GLN A 845 46.52 10.97 20.54
C GLN A 845 46.74 11.03 19.02
N GLN A 846 45.66 11.29 18.27
CA GLN A 846 45.72 11.47 16.82
C GLN A 846 46.37 12.81 16.46
N LEU A 847 47.40 12.75 15.63
CA LEU A 847 48.19 13.92 15.19
C LEU A 847 47.89 14.32 13.75
N TRP A 848 47.42 13.38 12.94
CA TRP A 848 47.14 13.56 11.52
C TRP A 848 46.16 12.50 11.01
N TYR A 849 45.35 12.85 10.01
CA TYR A 849 44.34 11.99 9.40
C TYR A 849 44.15 12.31 7.93
N HIS A 850 43.92 11.30 7.11
CA HIS A 850 43.59 11.44 5.69
C HIS A 850 42.81 10.23 5.17
N THR A 851 41.85 10.47 4.28
CA THR A 851 41.12 9.41 3.56
C THR A 851 41.42 9.46 2.08
N LEU A 852 41.61 8.29 1.48
CA LEU A 852 41.81 8.15 0.04
C LEU A 852 40.98 6.99 -0.51
N VAL A 853 40.60 7.07 -1.78
CA VAL A 853 40.11 5.92 -2.54
C VAL A 853 41.32 5.27 -3.21
N THR A 854 41.54 4.00 -2.93
CA THR A 854 42.73 3.28 -3.41
C THR A 854 42.59 2.98 -4.90
N GLY A 855 43.70 2.93 -5.62
CA GLY A 855 43.79 2.43 -6.99
C GLY A 855 45.12 1.67 -7.11
N PRO A 856 45.58 1.27 -8.31
CA PRO A 856 46.90 0.67 -8.46
C PRO A 856 47.98 1.69 -8.07
N HIS A 857 48.37 1.67 -6.79
CA HIS A 857 49.41 2.48 -6.13
C HIS A 857 49.14 3.98 -5.97
N ARG A 858 48.16 4.35 -5.12
CA ARG A 858 47.96 5.74 -4.66
C ARG A 858 48.94 6.10 -3.53
N GLY A 859 49.62 7.23 -3.68
CA GLY A 859 50.57 7.77 -2.71
C GLY A 859 50.01 8.93 -1.87
N VAL A 860 50.36 8.99 -0.59
CA VAL A 860 50.08 10.11 0.32
C VAL A 860 51.34 10.48 1.09
N SER A 861 51.61 11.78 1.20
CA SER A 861 52.75 12.30 1.96
C SER A 861 52.30 12.71 3.35
N VAL A 862 52.94 12.15 4.39
CA VAL A 862 52.75 12.58 5.78
C VAL A 862 53.89 13.54 6.15
N ASP A 863 53.55 14.77 6.52
CA ASP A 863 54.53 15.76 6.97
C ASP A 863 54.83 15.57 8.47
N MET A 864 56.06 15.17 8.76
CA MET A 864 56.58 14.86 10.09
C MET A 864 57.44 16.00 10.67
N SER A 865 57.74 17.05 9.90
CA SER A 865 58.67 18.12 10.28
C SER A 865 58.28 18.86 11.56
N ARG A 866 56.96 18.94 11.83
CA ARG A 866 56.38 19.61 12.98
C ARG A 866 56.30 18.76 14.26
N TYR A 867 56.72 17.51 14.21
CA TYR A 867 56.67 16.59 15.36
C TYR A 867 58.07 16.36 15.93
N SER A 868 58.15 16.19 17.25
CA SER A 868 59.40 15.90 17.97
C SER A 868 60.04 14.58 17.53
N GLU A 869 61.35 14.44 17.72
CA GLU A 869 62.05 13.15 17.55
C GLU A 869 61.40 12.07 18.43
N GLY A 870 61.13 10.89 17.84
CA GLY A 870 60.40 9.84 18.55
C GLY A 870 59.73 8.80 17.66
N ILE A 871 58.95 7.93 18.32
CA ILE A 871 58.20 6.84 17.67
C ILE A 871 56.72 7.23 17.56
N TYR A 872 56.15 7.02 16.38
CA TYR A 872 54.76 7.25 16.04
C TYR A 872 54.12 5.98 15.47
N LEU A 873 52.80 5.88 15.59
CA LEU A 873 52.00 4.78 15.06
C LEU A 873 51.15 5.27 13.89
N LEU A 874 51.43 4.77 12.70
CA LEU A 874 50.62 4.99 11.52
C LEU A 874 49.58 3.86 11.42
N GLN A 875 48.30 4.20 11.51
CA GLN A 875 47.20 3.26 11.33
C GLN A 875 46.59 3.41 9.94
N VAL A 876 46.38 2.28 9.28
CA VAL A 876 45.64 2.18 8.02
C VAL A 876 44.41 1.32 8.28
N VAL A 877 43.23 1.88 8.00
CA VAL A 877 41.93 1.27 8.28
C VAL A 877 41.16 1.10 6.98
N ARG A 878 40.66 -0.12 6.77
CA ARG A 878 39.76 -0.50 5.66
C ARG A 878 38.65 -1.38 6.19
N GLY A 879 37.41 -0.99 5.97
CA GLY A 879 36.25 -1.69 6.54
C GLY A 879 36.41 -1.89 8.05
N ARG A 880 36.31 -3.14 8.52
CA ARG A 880 36.47 -3.53 9.93
C ARG A 880 37.92 -3.85 10.33
N GLN A 881 38.88 -3.81 9.41
CA GLN A 881 40.26 -4.20 9.66
C GLN A 881 41.21 -3.00 9.79
N ARG A 882 42.20 -3.15 10.67
CA ARG A 882 43.20 -2.13 10.98
C ARG A 882 44.59 -2.74 11.00
N ARG A 883 45.53 -2.13 10.26
CA ARG A 883 46.97 -2.40 10.38
C ARG A 883 47.69 -1.19 10.95
N SER A 884 48.65 -1.45 11.84
CA SER A 884 49.46 -0.42 12.48
C SER A 884 50.93 -0.58 12.10
N PHE A 885 51.59 0.51 11.76
CA PHE A 885 52.98 0.56 11.35
C PHE A 885 53.75 1.55 12.22
N LYS A 886 55.01 1.22 12.51
CA LYS A 886 55.89 2.08 13.31
C LYS A 886 56.62 3.08 12.42
N ILE A 887 56.47 4.37 12.70
CA ILE A 887 57.24 5.46 12.08
C ILE A 887 58.25 6.02 13.09
N VAL A 888 59.50 6.18 12.68
CA VAL A 888 60.61 6.71 13.49
C VAL A 888 61.01 8.07 12.92
N LYS A 889 60.83 9.12 13.72
CA LYS A 889 61.21 10.52 13.41
C LYS A 889 62.54 10.81 14.11
N GLN A 890 63.57 11.13 13.33
CA GLN A 890 64.95 11.40 13.77
C GLN A 890 65.32 12.88 13.66
#